data_AF-A0A3C0N442-F1
#
_entry.id   AF-A0A3C0N442-F1
#
_cell.length_a   1.000
_cell.length_b   1.000
_cell.length_c   1.000
_cell.angle_alpha   90.00
_cell.angle_beta   90.00
_cell.angle_gamma   90.00
#
_symmetry.space_group_name_H-M   'P 1'
#
loop_
_entity.id
_entity.type
_entity.pdbx_description
1 polymer ?
#
loop_
_entity_poly.entity_id
_entity_poly.type
_entity_poly.pdbx_seq_one_letter_code
_entity_poly.pdbx_strand_id
1 'polypeptide(L)'
;WLTSLSQPSFSLPVDYCEGVNTVASAHNISVVLSVAETQALLQEVPSVYRTQINDVLLTALVQTFAQWTGASSLLVNLEGHGREEIFNEVDLSRTVGWFTSMFPVLLDLGDTSHPGEALKTVKEQLRRIPNRGIGYGLLRYLSDRPETVESLSQLPKAEVVFNYLGQFDQTLSESSLFRLAQESSGPERSLRDKRSELLEINGFVVGSQLRVDWTYSQAIHCQSTIERVAQGFLDALRSLIAHCQSPNAGGYTPSDFPLTTLNQHQLNTLLQQEPQLEDIYPLSPIQQGMLFHSLYAPKSDAYFTQTQCTLYGTVHLSAFEQAWQHVVERHSILRTAFVWQGFDREKFGHKPSDLSVGKIPNPKSQIPNRNDTPLQIVVKRVCLPYEYQDWRGLTASEKQVRLEAFLQIDRDRGFDLAVAPLMRLTLLQLTDDTYQIIWSHHHILLDGWSTPLLLKEVFALYQAFSDNQTIHLEPSRPFRDYMAWLQQQNLSDAETYWRQALKGFTTPTTLGRDRNCCEQSLDQDAYHELECQLSTATTTALQSFARQHQLTINTLVQGAWALLLSYYSDRDDVVFGATLSSRPAVLAGAESMVGLFINTLPVRVQVPSQQSLLPWLQHLQTQQVEARQYDYTPLAQIQGWSEVPRGIPLFETLAVFENYPDEPFLQENSDLEIRDARTALRNHYPLTIRATLGSKLSLLVMCDSPRGTAKGDRTRIDAARIAKHFETLLPQFVQQPHTQLST
;
A
#
# COMPACT_ATOMS: atom_id res chain seq x y z
N TRP A 1 29.74 -0.22 -0.04
CA TRP A 1 31.10 -0.22 -0.64
C TRP A 1 32.15 -0.80 0.29
N LEU A 2 32.54 -0.18 1.40
CA LEU A 2 33.61 -0.73 2.26
C LEU A 2 33.31 -2.17 2.73
N THR A 3 32.10 -2.43 3.24
CA THR A 3 31.68 -3.78 3.65
C THR A 3 31.57 -4.77 2.49
N SER A 4 31.16 -4.31 1.31
CA SER A 4 30.88 -5.17 0.15
C SER A 4 32.15 -5.51 -0.64
N LEU A 5 33.16 -4.63 -0.63
CA LEU A 5 34.36 -4.72 -1.47
C LEU A 5 35.61 -5.15 -0.68
N SER A 6 35.51 -5.34 0.63
CA SER A 6 36.61 -5.84 1.48
C SER A 6 36.82 -7.35 1.38
N GLN A 7 35.96 -8.06 0.65
CA GLN A 7 36.11 -9.50 0.42
C GLN A 7 37.30 -9.80 -0.50
N PRO A 8 37.93 -10.99 -0.38
CA PRO A 8 39.03 -11.38 -1.25
C PRO A 8 38.59 -11.30 -2.72
N SER A 9 39.27 -10.46 -3.48
CA SER A 9 39.11 -10.38 -4.94
C SER A 9 40.18 -11.25 -5.60
N PHE A 10 39.79 -11.95 -6.67
CA PHE A 10 40.68 -12.80 -7.45
C PHE A 10 41.16 -12.03 -8.68
N SER A 11 42.44 -12.16 -9.00
CA SER A 11 42.98 -11.68 -10.27
C SER A 11 42.62 -12.63 -11.40
N LEU A 12 42.35 -12.07 -12.57
CA LEU A 12 42.05 -12.80 -13.78
C LEU A 12 43.27 -13.57 -14.28
N PRO A 13 43.08 -14.77 -14.83
CA PRO A 13 44.14 -15.48 -15.55
C PRO A 13 44.67 -14.64 -16.71
N VAL A 14 45.99 -14.60 -16.86
CA VAL A 14 46.69 -13.98 -17.99
C VAL A 14 47.46 -15.05 -18.77
N ASP A 15 47.48 -14.95 -20.10
CA ASP A 15 48.23 -15.89 -20.95
C ASP A 15 49.71 -15.47 -21.06
N TYR A 16 49.98 -14.16 -20.98
CA TYR A 16 51.30 -13.56 -21.12
C TYR A 16 51.62 -12.61 -19.96
N CYS A 17 52.39 -13.08 -18.98
CA CYS A 17 52.68 -12.34 -17.74
C CYS A 17 53.56 -11.08 -17.92
N GLU A 18 54.31 -10.99 -19.01
CA GLU A 18 55.24 -9.87 -19.29
C GLU A 18 54.63 -8.79 -20.20
N GLY A 19 53.38 -8.97 -20.65
CA GLY A 19 52.71 -8.03 -21.53
C GLY A 19 52.46 -6.66 -20.90
N VAL A 20 52.43 -5.62 -21.73
CA VAL A 20 52.03 -4.27 -21.30
C VAL A 20 50.63 -3.96 -21.83
N ASN A 21 49.67 -3.72 -20.93
CA ASN A 21 48.28 -3.41 -21.26
C ASN A 21 48.12 -1.99 -21.83
N THR A 22 48.34 -1.83 -23.14
CA THR A 22 48.29 -0.53 -23.85
C THR A 22 47.13 -0.47 -24.85
N VAL A 23 46.70 0.74 -25.20
CA VAL A 23 45.70 0.96 -26.26
C VAL A 23 46.21 0.44 -27.62
N ALA A 24 47.52 0.55 -27.91
CA ALA A 24 48.13 -0.03 -29.11
C ALA A 24 47.95 -1.55 -29.23
N SER A 25 47.97 -2.26 -28.10
CA SER A 25 47.79 -3.71 -28.04
C SER A 25 46.32 -4.15 -28.00
N ALA A 26 45.38 -3.21 -28.05
CA ALA A 26 43.96 -3.48 -27.94
C ALA A 26 43.44 -4.24 -29.15
N HIS A 27 42.68 -5.30 -28.91
CA HIS A 27 41.95 -6.03 -29.93
C HIS A 27 40.51 -6.26 -29.44
N ASN A 28 39.57 -6.25 -30.38
CA ASN A 28 38.15 -6.44 -30.12
C ASN A 28 37.68 -7.75 -30.78
N ILE A 29 36.91 -8.55 -30.05
CA ILE A 29 36.10 -9.64 -30.62
C ILE A 29 34.64 -9.41 -30.27
N SER A 30 33.74 -9.81 -31.17
CA SER A 30 32.31 -9.63 -31.00
C SER A 30 31.60 -10.97 -31.01
N VAL A 31 30.69 -11.15 -30.04
CA VAL A 31 29.76 -12.28 -29.99
C VAL A 31 28.34 -11.76 -30.09
N VAL A 32 27.46 -12.53 -30.74
CA VAL A 32 26.11 -12.07 -31.11
C VAL A 32 25.09 -13.15 -30.80
N LEU A 33 23.97 -12.77 -30.19
CA LEU A 33 22.78 -13.62 -30.07
C LEU A 33 21.92 -13.53 -31.33
N SER A 34 21.21 -14.61 -31.64
CA SER A 34 20.18 -14.58 -32.70
C SER A 34 19.07 -13.60 -32.36
N VAL A 35 18.29 -13.19 -33.37
CA VAL A 35 17.12 -12.31 -33.18
C VAL A 35 16.12 -12.92 -32.20
N ALA A 36 15.85 -14.23 -32.31
CA ALA A 36 14.93 -14.94 -31.42
C ALA A 36 15.42 -14.97 -29.97
N GLU A 37 16.70 -15.28 -29.75
CA GLU A 37 17.30 -15.26 -28.40
C GLU A 37 17.30 -13.85 -27.80
N THR A 38 17.59 -12.83 -28.61
CA THR A 38 17.59 -11.43 -28.18
C THR A 38 16.18 -10.97 -27.81
N GLN A 39 15.16 -11.36 -28.59
CA GLN A 39 13.77 -11.07 -28.28
C GLN A 39 13.36 -11.72 -26.96
N ALA A 40 13.68 -13.01 -26.75
CA ALA A 40 13.38 -13.71 -25.51
C ALA A 40 14.07 -13.05 -24.30
N LEU A 41 15.34 -12.66 -24.44
CA LEU A 41 16.09 -11.94 -23.40
C LEU A 41 15.44 -10.60 -23.02
N LEU A 42 14.94 -9.84 -24.01
CA LEU A 42 14.40 -8.50 -23.78
C LEU A 42 12.93 -8.49 -23.36
N GLN A 43 12.13 -9.48 -23.79
CA GLN A 43 10.67 -9.48 -23.62
C GLN A 43 10.19 -10.57 -22.66
N GLU A 44 10.76 -11.77 -22.70
CA GLU A 44 10.28 -12.91 -21.92
C GLU A 44 10.94 -12.95 -20.53
N VAL A 45 12.28 -12.88 -20.47
CA VAL A 45 13.04 -12.99 -19.21
C VAL A 45 12.60 -11.96 -18.15
N PRO A 46 12.42 -10.65 -18.48
CA PRO A 46 11.98 -9.65 -17.50
C PRO A 46 10.64 -9.98 -16.84
N SER A 47 9.72 -10.65 -17.57
CA SER A 47 8.39 -10.98 -17.05
C SER A 47 8.39 -12.06 -15.97
N VAL A 48 9.41 -12.93 -15.96
CA VAL A 48 9.47 -14.13 -15.11
C VAL A 48 10.03 -13.81 -13.72
N TYR A 49 11.08 -13.00 -13.66
CA TYR A 49 11.79 -12.65 -12.42
C TYR A 49 11.83 -11.15 -12.11
N ARG A 50 11.12 -10.30 -12.88
CA ARG A 50 11.14 -8.83 -12.73
C ARG A 50 12.56 -8.26 -12.81
N THR A 51 13.36 -8.80 -13.73
CA THR A 51 14.73 -8.39 -13.97
C THR A 51 14.82 -7.22 -14.92
N GLN A 52 15.89 -6.44 -14.76
CA GLN A 52 16.44 -5.58 -15.78
C GLN A 52 17.49 -6.35 -16.60
N ILE A 53 17.82 -5.86 -17.79
CA ILE A 53 18.77 -6.55 -18.66
C ILE A 53 20.14 -6.74 -17.99
N ASN A 54 20.62 -5.74 -17.24
CA ASN A 54 21.87 -5.83 -16.50
C ASN A 54 21.86 -6.97 -15.47
N ASP A 55 20.71 -7.29 -14.86
CA ASP A 55 20.62 -8.41 -13.91
C ASP A 55 20.96 -9.73 -14.62
N VAL A 56 20.48 -9.92 -15.86
CA VAL A 56 20.72 -11.14 -16.66
C VAL A 56 22.14 -11.17 -17.23
N LEU A 57 22.59 -10.06 -17.84
CA LEU A 57 23.93 -9.98 -18.43
C LEU A 57 25.02 -10.17 -17.38
N LEU A 58 24.88 -9.53 -16.21
CA LEU A 58 25.85 -9.69 -15.13
C LEU A 58 25.77 -11.08 -14.48
N THR A 59 24.60 -11.71 -14.45
CA THR A 59 24.51 -13.13 -14.01
C THR A 59 25.29 -14.04 -14.94
N ALA A 60 25.09 -13.92 -16.26
CA ALA A 60 25.86 -14.70 -17.23
C ALA A 60 27.36 -14.41 -17.15
N LEU A 61 27.73 -13.15 -16.92
CA LEU A 61 29.12 -12.74 -16.76
C LEU A 61 29.77 -13.46 -15.56
N VAL A 62 29.16 -13.38 -14.38
CA VAL A 62 29.73 -14.01 -13.17
C VAL A 62 29.79 -15.53 -13.31
N GLN A 63 28.78 -16.16 -13.92
CA GLN A 63 28.80 -17.61 -14.20
C GLN A 63 29.95 -18.01 -15.12
N THR A 64 30.19 -17.22 -16.17
CA THR A 64 31.28 -17.46 -17.13
C THR A 64 32.64 -17.31 -16.46
N PHE A 65 32.81 -16.27 -15.64
CA PHE A 65 34.06 -16.06 -14.91
C PHE A 65 34.26 -17.12 -13.83
N ALA A 66 33.21 -17.59 -13.17
CA ALA A 66 33.32 -18.67 -12.22
C ALA A 66 33.83 -19.98 -12.85
N GLN A 67 33.41 -20.26 -14.09
CA GLN A 67 33.95 -21.39 -14.86
C GLN A 67 35.40 -21.17 -15.31
N TRP A 68 35.79 -19.92 -15.61
CA TRP A 68 37.13 -19.60 -16.08
C TRP A 68 38.17 -19.54 -14.96
N THR A 69 37.84 -18.92 -13.82
CA THR A 69 38.75 -18.64 -12.71
C THR A 69 38.63 -19.63 -11.55
N GLY A 70 37.50 -20.35 -11.47
CA GLY A 70 37.15 -21.19 -10.32
C GLY A 70 36.61 -20.43 -9.11
N ALA A 71 36.54 -19.09 -9.16
CA ALA A 71 36.00 -18.26 -8.07
C ALA A 71 34.49 -18.06 -8.22
N SER A 72 33.73 -18.09 -7.12
CA SER A 72 32.28 -17.83 -7.15
C SER A 72 31.91 -16.36 -7.32
N SER A 73 32.91 -15.46 -7.23
CA SER A 73 32.71 -14.01 -7.22
C SER A 73 33.55 -13.28 -8.27
N LEU A 74 33.03 -12.15 -8.72
CA LEU A 74 33.65 -11.28 -9.73
C LEU A 74 33.52 -9.81 -9.30
N LEU A 75 34.65 -9.11 -9.26
CA LEU A 75 34.70 -7.66 -9.09
C LEU A 75 34.66 -6.98 -10.46
N VAL A 76 33.61 -6.21 -10.73
CA VAL A 76 33.38 -5.52 -12.00
C VAL A 76 33.16 -4.02 -11.78
N ASN A 77 33.77 -3.18 -12.61
CA ASN A 77 33.38 -1.78 -12.73
C ASN A 77 32.14 -1.71 -13.62
N LEU A 78 31.02 -1.28 -13.06
CA LEU A 78 29.78 -1.10 -13.80
C LEU A 78 29.69 0.36 -14.26
N GLU A 79 29.51 0.54 -15.57
CA GLU A 79 29.19 1.85 -16.14
C GLU A 79 27.67 2.03 -16.22
N GLY A 80 27.20 3.16 -15.70
CA GLY A 80 25.83 3.62 -15.81
C GLY A 80 25.75 4.89 -16.63
N HIS A 81 24.61 5.15 -17.26
CA HIS A 81 24.39 6.38 -18.04
C HIS A 81 24.40 7.66 -17.19
N GLY A 82 24.27 7.54 -15.87
CA GLY A 82 24.26 8.64 -14.90
C GLY A 82 23.02 9.56 -14.90
N ARG A 83 22.10 9.37 -15.85
CA ARG A 83 20.74 9.95 -15.85
C ARG A 83 19.79 9.23 -14.89
N GLU A 84 20.11 9.21 -13.61
CA GLU A 84 19.23 8.62 -12.59
C GLU A 84 18.26 9.66 -12.02
N GLU A 85 17.03 9.25 -11.71
CA GLU A 85 16.02 10.09 -11.07
C GLU A 85 16.33 10.24 -9.56
N ILE A 86 17.37 11.01 -9.25
CA ILE A 86 17.79 11.28 -7.86
C ILE A 86 16.89 12.34 -7.21
N PHE A 87 16.34 13.26 -8.01
CA PHE A 87 15.55 14.39 -7.54
C PHE A 87 14.17 14.35 -8.20
N ASN A 88 13.11 14.39 -7.40
CA ASN A 88 11.72 14.33 -7.88
C ASN A 88 11.34 15.50 -8.82
N GLU A 89 12.09 16.61 -8.77
CA GLU A 89 11.80 17.84 -9.52
C GLU A 89 12.64 18.00 -10.80
N VAL A 90 13.56 17.06 -11.08
CA VAL A 90 14.53 17.18 -12.18
C VAL A 90 14.36 16.03 -13.19
N ASP A 91 13.89 16.37 -14.38
CA ASP A 91 13.85 15.45 -15.53
C ASP A 91 15.15 15.55 -16.34
N LEU A 92 15.96 14.48 -16.29
CA LEU A 92 17.23 14.37 -17.02
C LEU A 92 17.08 13.71 -18.41
N SER A 93 15.88 13.24 -18.77
CA SER A 93 15.66 12.45 -20.00
C SER A 93 16.00 13.22 -21.28
N ARG A 94 15.83 14.55 -21.26
CA ARG A 94 16.09 15.45 -22.39
C ARG A 94 17.40 16.22 -22.27
N THR A 95 18.23 15.93 -21.27
CA THR A 95 19.48 16.65 -21.03
C THR A 95 20.61 16.09 -21.90
N VAL A 96 21.17 16.96 -22.74
CA VAL A 96 22.33 16.66 -23.58
C VAL A 96 23.61 16.95 -22.79
N GLY A 97 24.45 15.94 -22.61
CA GLY A 97 25.69 16.03 -21.85
C GLY A 97 26.24 14.65 -21.48
N TRP A 98 27.48 14.62 -20.98
CA TRP A 98 28.14 13.40 -20.51
C TRP A 98 27.85 13.20 -19.03
N PHE A 99 27.06 12.18 -18.68
CA PHE A 99 26.64 11.88 -17.30
C PHE A 99 27.23 10.59 -16.73
N THR A 100 27.96 9.79 -17.53
CA THR A 100 28.43 8.45 -17.16
C THR A 100 28.99 8.38 -15.75
N SER A 101 28.42 7.47 -14.97
CA SER A 101 28.92 7.09 -13.65
C SER A 101 29.61 5.73 -13.75
N MET A 102 30.68 5.54 -12.99
CA MET A 102 31.39 4.27 -12.90
C MET A 102 31.62 3.94 -11.43
N PHE A 103 31.31 2.69 -11.06
CA PHE A 103 31.47 2.23 -9.69
C PHE A 103 31.75 0.72 -9.63
N PRO A 104 32.56 0.27 -8.67
CA PRO A 104 32.86 -1.15 -8.48
C PRO A 104 31.70 -1.88 -7.81
N VAL A 105 31.42 -3.08 -8.31
CA VAL A 105 30.44 -4.03 -7.78
C VAL A 105 31.11 -5.39 -7.65
N LEU A 106 31.08 -5.97 -6.45
CA LEU A 106 31.42 -7.37 -6.25
C LEU A 106 30.13 -8.17 -6.37
N LEU A 107 30.08 -9.08 -7.35
CA LEU A 107 28.99 -10.00 -7.55
C LEU A 107 29.43 -11.40 -7.14
N ASP A 108 28.71 -12.02 -6.21
CA ASP A 108 29.02 -13.36 -5.70
C ASP A 108 27.82 -14.30 -5.87
N LEU A 109 28.05 -15.46 -6.50
CA LEU A 109 27.03 -16.50 -6.66
C LEU A 109 26.96 -17.46 -5.46
N GLY A 110 27.95 -17.43 -4.57
CA GLY A 110 28.14 -18.44 -3.53
C GLY A 110 28.21 -19.84 -4.12
N ASP A 111 27.52 -20.79 -3.48
CA ASP A 111 27.47 -22.20 -3.93
C ASP A 111 26.33 -22.47 -4.95
N THR A 112 25.71 -21.42 -5.47
CA THR A 112 24.48 -21.54 -6.28
C THR A 112 24.80 -22.00 -7.70
N SER A 113 24.34 -23.21 -8.05
CA SER A 113 24.41 -23.74 -9.42
C SER A 113 23.11 -23.61 -10.20
N HIS A 114 22.00 -23.29 -9.53
CA HIS A 114 20.68 -23.19 -10.16
C HIS A 114 20.49 -21.83 -10.87
N PRO A 115 20.13 -21.78 -12.17
CA PRO A 115 20.03 -20.53 -12.94
C PRO A 115 19.10 -19.49 -12.31
N GLY A 116 17.93 -19.92 -11.82
CA GLY A 116 16.98 -19.00 -11.18
C GLY A 116 17.47 -18.41 -9.86
N GLU A 117 18.22 -19.17 -9.05
CA GLU A 117 18.75 -18.66 -7.77
C GLU A 117 19.97 -17.76 -7.98
N ALA A 118 20.80 -18.06 -9.00
CA ALA A 118 21.89 -17.18 -9.42
C ALA A 118 21.36 -15.80 -9.85
N LEU A 119 20.30 -15.80 -10.66
CA LEU A 119 19.67 -14.57 -11.16
C LEU A 119 19.01 -13.75 -10.05
N LYS A 120 18.31 -14.38 -9.11
CA LYS A 120 17.81 -13.71 -7.90
C LYS A 120 18.94 -13.11 -7.06
N THR A 121 20.03 -13.85 -6.88
CA THR A 121 21.19 -13.46 -6.07
C THR A 121 21.90 -12.23 -6.63
N VAL A 122 22.13 -12.20 -7.94
CA VAL A 122 22.74 -11.05 -8.64
C VAL A 122 21.78 -9.86 -8.64
N LYS A 123 20.49 -10.07 -8.95
CA LYS A 123 19.46 -9.03 -8.88
C LYS A 123 19.46 -8.34 -7.51
N GLU A 124 19.42 -9.09 -6.41
CA GLU A 124 19.41 -8.51 -5.06
C GLU A 124 20.72 -7.77 -4.72
N GLN A 125 21.87 -8.25 -5.20
CA GLN A 125 23.13 -7.52 -5.04
C GLN A 125 23.14 -6.19 -5.78
N LEU A 126 22.60 -6.15 -7.00
CA LEU A 126 22.49 -4.92 -7.78
C LEU A 126 21.47 -3.95 -7.18
N ARG A 127 20.34 -4.44 -6.65
CA ARG A 127 19.32 -3.60 -6.01
C ARG A 127 19.76 -3.01 -4.67
N ARG A 128 20.75 -3.61 -3.98
CA ARG A 128 21.38 -3.03 -2.78
C ARG A 128 22.25 -1.81 -3.07
N ILE A 129 22.58 -1.54 -4.34
CA ILE A 129 23.43 -0.42 -4.72
C ILE A 129 22.60 0.87 -4.68
N PRO A 130 22.93 1.82 -3.79
CA PRO A 130 22.15 3.04 -3.65
C PRO A 130 22.29 3.90 -4.90
N ASN A 131 21.16 4.44 -5.38
CA ASN A 131 21.10 5.41 -6.51
C ASN A 131 21.91 4.98 -7.73
N ARG A 132 21.90 3.67 -8.04
CA ARG A 132 22.68 3.03 -9.12
C ARG A 132 24.14 3.49 -9.15
N GLY A 133 24.74 3.65 -7.98
CA GLY A 133 26.17 3.86 -7.81
C GLY A 133 26.71 5.26 -8.07
N ILE A 134 25.87 6.25 -8.41
CA ILE A 134 26.31 7.64 -8.66
C ILE A 134 27.10 8.23 -7.50
N GLY A 135 26.73 7.89 -6.26
CA GLY A 135 27.41 8.40 -5.07
C GLY A 135 28.86 7.92 -4.90
N TYR A 136 29.28 6.83 -5.56
CA TYR A 136 30.61 6.26 -5.35
C TYR A 136 31.74 7.22 -5.73
N GLY A 137 31.68 7.79 -6.94
CA GLY A 137 32.70 8.73 -7.42
C GLY A 137 32.80 9.97 -6.52
N LEU A 138 31.66 10.49 -6.07
CA LEU A 138 31.60 11.61 -5.14
C LEU A 138 32.31 11.28 -3.81
N LEU A 139 32.03 10.10 -3.24
CA LEU A 139 32.68 9.67 -2.00
C LEU A 139 34.17 9.37 -2.19
N ARG A 140 34.55 8.78 -3.32
CA ARG A 140 35.92 8.34 -3.60
C ARG A 140 36.86 9.50 -3.93
N TYR A 141 36.36 10.54 -4.60
CA TYR A 141 37.21 11.60 -5.16
C TYR A 141 36.91 13.00 -4.61
N LEU A 142 35.69 13.25 -4.10
CA LEU A 142 35.22 14.59 -3.73
C LEU A 142 34.73 14.70 -2.27
N SER A 143 34.93 13.67 -1.44
CA SER A 143 34.51 13.72 -0.05
C SER A 143 35.43 14.64 0.77
N ASP A 144 34.83 15.52 1.57
CA ASP A 144 35.54 16.38 2.53
C ASP A 144 36.12 15.62 3.74
N ARG A 145 35.91 14.30 3.80
CA ARG A 145 36.40 13.40 4.86
C ARG A 145 37.62 12.60 4.37
N PRO A 146 38.85 12.99 4.73
CA PRO A 146 40.07 12.34 4.25
C PRO A 146 40.09 10.83 4.49
N GLU A 147 39.63 10.39 5.67
CA GLU A 147 39.53 8.98 6.05
C GLU A 147 38.61 8.16 5.12
N THR A 148 37.57 8.78 4.56
CA THR A 148 36.65 8.12 3.60
C THR A 148 37.34 7.93 2.26
N VAL A 149 38.02 8.98 1.77
CA VAL A 149 38.79 8.94 0.52
C VAL A 149 39.91 7.90 0.62
N GLU A 150 40.65 7.89 1.73
CA GLU A 150 41.74 6.94 1.97
C GLU A 150 41.21 5.50 1.99
N SER A 151 40.16 5.23 2.78
CA SER A 151 39.57 3.89 2.88
C SER A 151 39.08 3.37 1.53
N LEU A 152 38.40 4.21 0.74
CA LEU A 152 37.93 3.84 -0.60
C LEU A 152 39.07 3.73 -1.62
N SER A 153 40.20 4.41 -1.41
CA SER A 153 41.37 4.32 -2.28
C SER A 153 42.15 3.02 -2.15
N GLN A 154 42.05 2.38 -0.99
CA GLN A 154 42.72 1.11 -0.68
C GLN A 154 41.91 -0.12 -1.13
N LEU A 155 40.67 0.08 -1.58
CA LEU A 155 39.84 -1.00 -2.10
C LEU A 155 40.45 -1.64 -3.36
N PRO A 156 40.21 -2.93 -3.60
CA PRO A 156 40.68 -3.60 -4.80
C PRO A 156 40.14 -2.92 -6.06
N LYS A 157 40.96 -2.89 -7.11
CA LYS A 157 40.57 -2.38 -8.43
C LYS A 157 39.96 -3.51 -9.24
N ALA A 158 38.83 -3.24 -9.91
CA ALA A 158 38.26 -4.19 -10.84
C ALA A 158 39.16 -4.34 -12.07
N GLU A 159 39.35 -5.57 -12.52
CA GLU A 159 40.09 -5.88 -13.75
C GLU A 159 39.17 -5.98 -14.98
N VAL A 160 37.84 -5.92 -14.75
CA VAL A 160 36.78 -5.94 -15.77
C VAL A 160 35.96 -4.66 -15.65
N VAL A 161 35.67 -4.04 -16.80
CA VAL A 161 34.61 -3.04 -16.92
C VAL A 161 33.48 -3.58 -17.79
N PHE A 162 32.25 -3.34 -17.36
CA PHE A 162 31.04 -3.76 -18.06
C PHE A 162 30.11 -2.57 -18.30
N ASN A 163 29.63 -2.43 -19.53
CA ASN A 163 28.69 -1.40 -19.93
C ASN A 163 27.61 -1.98 -20.84
N TYR A 164 26.38 -1.53 -20.66
CA TYR A 164 25.27 -1.82 -21.57
C TYR A 164 24.72 -0.52 -22.13
N LEU A 165 24.95 -0.28 -23.42
CA LEU A 165 24.66 0.98 -24.11
C LEU A 165 23.19 1.14 -24.52
N GLY A 166 22.38 0.07 -24.40
CA GLY A 166 20.96 0.11 -24.77
C GLY A 166 20.66 -0.43 -26.16
N GLN A 167 19.47 -0.07 -26.66
CA GLN A 167 18.94 -0.52 -27.95
C GLN A 167 19.03 0.62 -28.96
N PHE A 168 19.88 0.48 -29.97
CA PHE A 168 20.09 1.51 -30.99
C PHE A 168 18.99 1.51 -32.06
N ASP A 169 18.29 0.38 -32.25
CA ASP A 169 17.23 0.22 -33.25
C ASP A 169 16.02 1.13 -33.01
N GLN A 170 15.76 1.51 -31.76
CA GLN A 170 14.68 2.45 -31.42
C GLN A 170 14.98 3.88 -31.92
N THR A 171 16.27 4.21 -32.06
CA THR A 171 16.75 5.53 -32.44
C THR A 171 17.07 5.61 -33.93
N LEU A 172 17.42 4.48 -34.54
CA LEU A 172 17.86 4.35 -35.93
C LEU A 172 16.90 3.43 -36.68
N SER A 173 15.76 3.96 -37.15
CA SER A 173 14.81 3.20 -37.97
C SER A 173 15.46 2.75 -39.29
N GLU A 174 15.15 1.58 -39.84
CA GLU A 174 15.65 1.18 -41.17
C GLU A 174 15.32 2.17 -42.30
N SER A 175 14.26 2.98 -42.11
CA SER A 175 13.85 4.08 -42.98
C SER A 175 14.66 5.38 -42.82
N SER A 176 15.65 5.43 -41.93
CA SER A 176 16.43 6.65 -41.70
C SER A 176 17.37 6.94 -42.87
N LEU A 177 17.45 8.23 -43.24
CA LEU A 177 18.38 8.74 -44.27
C LEU A 177 19.86 8.47 -43.93
N PHE A 178 20.18 8.34 -42.64
CA PHE A 178 21.51 8.02 -42.13
C PHE A 178 21.52 6.61 -41.53
N ARG A 179 22.61 5.87 -41.77
CA ARG A 179 22.86 4.54 -41.20
C ARG A 179 24.19 4.55 -40.44
N LEU A 180 24.35 3.62 -39.50
CA LEU A 180 25.64 3.41 -38.83
C LEU A 180 26.67 2.96 -39.88
N ALA A 181 27.81 3.66 -39.91
CA ALA A 181 28.96 3.27 -40.71
C ALA A 181 29.52 1.92 -40.19
N GLN A 182 29.95 1.05 -41.11
CA GLN A 182 30.61 -0.21 -40.75
C GLN A 182 32.13 -0.03 -40.62
N GLU A 183 32.63 1.07 -41.15
CA GLU A 183 34.03 1.46 -41.13
C GLU A 183 34.47 1.89 -39.72
N SER A 184 35.72 1.58 -39.37
CA SER A 184 36.31 2.02 -38.10
C SER A 184 36.43 3.54 -38.03
N SER A 185 36.07 4.13 -36.90
CA SER A 185 36.31 5.54 -36.58
C SER A 185 37.77 5.82 -36.17
N GLY A 186 38.61 4.80 -36.09
CA GLY A 186 39.95 4.87 -35.51
C GLY A 186 39.93 4.76 -33.97
N PRO A 187 41.11 4.80 -33.32
CA PRO A 187 41.20 4.71 -31.86
C PRO A 187 40.67 6.00 -31.20
N GLU A 188 39.79 5.86 -30.21
CA GLU A 188 39.23 6.99 -29.46
C GLU A 188 40.24 7.66 -28.52
N ARG A 189 41.35 6.96 -28.23
CA ARG A 189 42.42 7.39 -27.32
C ARG A 189 43.78 7.26 -27.98
N SER A 190 44.79 7.89 -27.39
CA SER A 190 46.17 7.76 -27.85
C SER A 190 46.62 6.30 -27.74
N LEU A 191 47.25 5.77 -28.80
CA LEU A 191 47.81 4.41 -28.80
C LEU A 191 48.89 4.20 -27.72
N ARG A 192 49.48 5.29 -27.21
CA ARG A 192 50.50 5.25 -26.14
C ARG A 192 49.90 5.13 -24.74
N ASP A 193 48.59 5.30 -24.60
CA ASP A 193 47.94 5.26 -23.30
C ASP A 193 47.91 3.82 -22.76
N LYS A 194 47.95 3.70 -21.44
CA LYS A 194 47.69 2.44 -20.75
C LYS A 194 46.19 2.22 -20.62
N ARG A 195 45.77 0.98 -20.78
CA ARG A 195 44.40 0.56 -20.46
C ARG A 195 44.30 0.35 -18.94
N SER A 196 43.20 0.83 -18.36
CA SER A 196 42.98 0.75 -16.91
C SER A 196 42.56 -0.66 -16.50
N GLU A 197 41.70 -1.31 -17.29
CA GLU A 197 41.17 -2.65 -17.06
C GLU A 197 41.76 -3.66 -18.06
N LEU A 198 41.76 -4.94 -17.68
CA LEU A 198 42.22 -6.03 -18.55
C LEU A 198 41.18 -6.35 -19.62
N LEU A 199 39.90 -6.37 -19.23
CA LEU A 199 38.78 -6.64 -20.12
C LEU A 199 37.76 -5.51 -20.07
N GLU A 200 37.36 -5.05 -21.25
CA GLU A 200 36.27 -4.09 -21.44
C GLU A 200 35.16 -4.78 -22.24
N ILE A 201 33.96 -4.82 -21.66
CA ILE A 201 32.82 -5.57 -22.18
C ILE A 201 31.68 -4.58 -22.42
N ASN A 202 31.35 -4.37 -23.69
CA ASN A 202 30.31 -3.43 -24.11
C ASN A 202 29.17 -4.18 -24.81
N GLY A 203 27.98 -4.17 -24.23
CA GLY A 203 26.77 -4.77 -24.79
C GLY A 203 25.83 -3.74 -25.41
N PHE A 204 25.27 -4.04 -26.57
CA PHE A 204 24.26 -3.20 -27.23
C PHE A 204 23.38 -4.01 -28.18
N VAL A 205 22.18 -3.51 -28.47
CA VAL A 205 21.27 -4.15 -29.43
C VAL A 205 21.25 -3.32 -30.72
N VAL A 206 21.58 -3.98 -31.82
CA VAL A 206 21.55 -3.43 -33.19
C VAL A 206 21.07 -4.50 -34.16
N GLY A 207 20.22 -4.14 -35.12
CA GLY A 207 19.63 -5.09 -36.05
C GLY A 207 18.80 -6.18 -35.35
N SER A 208 18.14 -5.84 -34.23
CA SER A 208 17.40 -6.75 -33.36
C SER A 208 18.23 -7.89 -32.75
N GLN A 209 19.56 -7.74 -32.69
CA GLN A 209 20.47 -8.71 -32.11
C GLN A 209 21.29 -8.08 -30.99
N LEU A 210 21.41 -8.76 -29.85
CA LEU A 210 22.36 -8.40 -28.82
C LEU A 210 23.76 -8.72 -29.33
N ARG A 211 24.58 -7.69 -29.49
CA ARG A 211 26.02 -7.78 -29.74
C ARG A 211 26.77 -7.41 -28.47
N VAL A 212 27.78 -8.20 -28.14
CA VAL A 212 28.69 -7.93 -27.01
C VAL A 212 30.11 -7.93 -27.52
N ASP A 213 30.76 -6.78 -27.39
CA ASP A 213 32.12 -6.53 -27.79
C ASP A 213 33.05 -6.72 -26.59
N TRP A 214 34.09 -7.53 -26.77
CA TRP A 214 35.11 -7.85 -25.79
C TRP A 214 36.43 -7.26 -26.25
N THR A 215 36.86 -6.21 -25.56
CA THR A 215 38.08 -5.50 -25.88
C THR A 215 39.16 -5.85 -24.85
N TYR A 216 40.27 -6.42 -25.31
CA TYR A 216 41.37 -6.93 -24.48
C TYR A 216 42.74 -6.55 -25.07
N SER A 217 43.83 -6.82 -24.35
CA SER A 217 45.19 -6.63 -24.88
C SER A 217 45.77 -7.95 -25.40
N GLN A 218 46.16 -7.98 -26.68
CA GLN A 218 46.88 -9.12 -27.28
C GLN A 218 48.27 -9.35 -26.67
N ALA A 219 48.80 -8.35 -25.94
CA ALA A 219 50.04 -8.52 -25.20
C ALA A 219 49.82 -9.29 -23.88
N ILE A 220 48.59 -9.39 -23.36
CA ILE A 220 48.24 -10.04 -22.08
C ILE A 220 47.49 -11.35 -22.30
N HIS A 221 46.56 -11.38 -23.26
CA HIS A 221 45.69 -12.52 -23.54
C HIS A 221 45.80 -12.94 -25.00
N CYS A 222 45.77 -14.25 -25.25
CA CYS A 222 45.66 -14.79 -26.59
C CYS A 222 44.19 -14.77 -27.05
N GLN A 223 43.98 -14.61 -28.35
CA GLN A 223 42.64 -14.49 -28.94
C GLN A 223 41.74 -15.69 -28.61
N SER A 224 42.27 -16.91 -28.68
CA SER A 224 41.51 -18.13 -28.38
C SER A 224 41.01 -18.22 -26.93
N THR A 225 41.74 -17.63 -25.97
CA THR A 225 41.29 -17.59 -24.58
C THR A 225 40.06 -16.69 -24.46
N ILE A 226 40.11 -15.49 -25.04
CA ILE A 226 38.99 -14.53 -24.95
C ILE A 226 37.79 -15.00 -25.79
N GLU A 227 38.00 -15.62 -26.95
CA GLU A 227 36.93 -16.23 -27.74
C GLU A 227 36.19 -17.32 -26.96
N ARG A 228 36.93 -18.18 -26.23
CA ARG A 228 36.31 -19.20 -25.36
C ARG A 228 35.51 -18.58 -24.23
N VAL A 229 36.01 -17.53 -23.58
CA VAL A 229 35.30 -16.82 -22.51
C VAL A 229 34.05 -16.12 -23.06
N ALA A 230 34.17 -15.43 -24.19
CA ALA A 230 33.05 -14.75 -24.83
C ALA A 230 31.97 -15.73 -25.32
N GLN A 231 32.36 -16.91 -25.81
CA GLN A 231 31.42 -17.97 -26.17
C GLN A 231 30.74 -18.56 -24.92
N GLY A 232 31.48 -18.79 -23.84
CA GLY A 232 30.93 -19.22 -22.55
C GLY A 232 29.89 -18.24 -22.01
N PHE A 233 30.08 -16.94 -22.22
CA PHE A 233 29.10 -15.90 -21.90
C PHE A 233 27.79 -16.04 -22.69
N LEU A 234 27.86 -16.28 -24.00
CA LEU A 234 26.65 -16.55 -24.79
C LEU A 234 25.96 -17.83 -24.34
N ASP A 235 26.71 -18.88 -24.01
CA ASP A 235 26.15 -20.15 -23.57
C ASP A 235 25.47 -20.03 -22.20
N ALA A 236 26.03 -19.22 -21.29
CA ALA A 236 25.40 -18.85 -20.04
C ALA A 236 24.10 -18.06 -20.25
N LEU A 237 24.08 -17.09 -21.18
CA LEU A 237 22.85 -16.36 -21.54
C LEU A 237 21.78 -17.29 -22.11
N ARG A 238 22.15 -18.19 -23.03
CA ARG A 238 21.23 -19.19 -23.59
C ARG A 238 20.64 -20.09 -22.51
N SER A 239 21.47 -20.51 -21.55
CA SER A 239 21.02 -21.30 -20.40
C SER A 239 20.00 -20.54 -19.53
N LEU A 240 20.26 -19.25 -19.25
CA LEU A 240 19.32 -18.39 -18.51
C LEU A 240 18.00 -18.17 -19.26
N ILE A 241 18.06 -17.94 -20.58
CA ILE A 241 16.87 -17.78 -21.44
C ILE A 241 16.05 -19.08 -21.43
N ALA A 242 16.70 -20.22 -21.68
CA ALA A 242 16.04 -21.53 -21.69
C ALA A 242 15.40 -21.86 -20.32
N HIS A 243 16.08 -21.51 -19.22
CA HIS A 243 15.52 -21.62 -17.87
C HIS A 243 14.26 -20.78 -17.73
N CYS A 244 14.29 -19.50 -18.11
CA CYS A 244 13.13 -18.60 -17.97
C CYS A 244 11.94 -19.00 -18.84
N GLN A 245 12.16 -19.73 -19.93
CA GLN A 245 11.10 -20.30 -20.77
C GLN A 245 10.48 -21.58 -20.19
N SER A 246 11.04 -22.14 -19.11
CA SER A 246 10.51 -23.34 -18.49
C SER A 246 9.27 -23.06 -17.63
N PRO A 247 8.29 -24.00 -17.53
CA PRO A 247 7.04 -23.77 -16.81
C PRO A 247 7.20 -23.53 -15.30
N ASN A 248 8.30 -24.01 -14.72
CA ASN A 248 8.59 -23.88 -13.29
C ASN A 248 9.50 -22.68 -12.98
N ALA A 249 9.82 -21.86 -14.00
CA ALA A 249 10.60 -20.65 -13.81
C ALA A 249 9.76 -19.54 -13.19
N GLY A 250 10.46 -18.65 -12.50
CA GLY A 250 9.86 -17.52 -11.82
C GLY A 250 10.04 -17.57 -10.32
N GLY A 251 9.60 -16.49 -9.70
CA GLY A 251 9.73 -16.27 -8.27
C GLY A 251 9.94 -14.80 -7.98
N TYR A 252 9.85 -14.49 -6.71
CA TYR A 252 10.03 -13.14 -6.21
C TYR A 252 11.30 -13.05 -5.39
N THR A 253 11.86 -11.85 -5.37
CA THR A 253 12.94 -11.48 -4.45
C THR A 253 12.47 -10.33 -3.54
N PRO A 254 13.09 -10.11 -2.37
CA PRO A 254 12.71 -9.03 -1.47
C PRO A 254 12.58 -7.66 -2.13
N SER A 255 13.44 -7.33 -3.10
CA SER A 255 13.38 -6.05 -3.82
C SER A 255 12.10 -5.87 -4.66
N ASP A 256 11.34 -6.94 -4.92
CA ASP A 256 10.03 -6.86 -5.58
C ASP A 256 8.95 -6.28 -4.66
N PHE A 257 9.16 -6.29 -3.34
CA PHE A 257 8.22 -5.80 -2.32
C PHE A 257 8.87 -4.74 -1.42
N PRO A 258 9.18 -3.55 -1.96
CA PRO A 258 10.02 -2.54 -1.31
C PRO A 258 9.39 -1.93 -0.04
N LEU A 259 8.08 -2.09 0.15
CA LEU A 259 7.37 -1.61 1.34
C LEU A 259 7.53 -2.53 2.55
N THR A 260 8.22 -3.67 2.40
CA THR A 260 8.45 -4.67 3.45
C THR A 260 9.94 -4.87 3.70
N THR A 261 10.27 -5.43 4.87
CA THR A 261 11.64 -5.81 5.23
C THR A 261 11.83 -7.33 5.24
N LEU A 262 11.04 -8.06 4.45
CA LEU A 262 11.10 -9.51 4.40
C LEU A 262 12.41 -9.99 3.79
N ASN A 263 13.01 -11.02 4.37
CA ASN A 263 14.12 -11.73 3.74
C ASN A 263 13.61 -12.82 2.77
N GLN A 264 14.51 -13.38 1.96
CA GLN A 264 14.15 -14.39 0.94
C GLN A 264 13.51 -15.64 1.56
N HIS A 265 13.93 -16.08 2.76
CA HIS A 265 13.36 -17.25 3.43
C HIS A 265 11.92 -17.01 3.86
N GLN A 266 11.64 -15.84 4.45
CA GLN A 266 10.29 -15.44 4.84
C GLN A 266 9.37 -15.33 3.62
N LEU A 267 9.88 -14.72 2.54
CA LEU A 267 9.13 -14.62 1.28
C LEU A 267 8.83 -16.00 0.67
N ASN A 268 9.79 -16.91 0.67
CA ASN A 268 9.58 -18.28 0.17
C ASN A 268 8.54 -19.03 1.02
N THR A 269 8.55 -18.85 2.34
CA THR A 269 7.53 -19.44 3.24
C THR A 269 6.15 -18.91 2.90
N LEU A 270 6.03 -17.61 2.64
CA LEU A 270 4.78 -16.99 2.25
C LEU A 270 4.29 -17.47 0.87
N LEU A 271 5.19 -17.61 -0.10
CA LEU A 271 4.87 -18.14 -1.43
C LEU A 271 4.42 -19.60 -1.42
N GLN A 272 4.86 -20.39 -0.43
CA GLN A 272 4.36 -21.75 -0.23
C GLN A 272 2.92 -21.77 0.31
N GLN A 273 2.57 -20.79 1.14
CA GLN A 273 1.20 -20.64 1.67
C GLN A 273 0.27 -20.03 0.61
N GLU A 274 0.74 -19.00 -0.11
CA GLU A 274 -0.01 -18.27 -1.12
C GLU A 274 0.74 -18.21 -2.47
N PRO A 275 0.63 -19.26 -3.32
CA PRO A 275 1.31 -19.29 -4.63
C PRO A 275 0.83 -18.22 -5.62
N GLN A 276 -0.38 -17.70 -5.41
CA GLN A 276 -0.99 -16.64 -6.23
C GLN A 276 -0.61 -15.23 -5.75
N LEU A 277 0.47 -15.08 -4.98
CA LEU A 277 0.94 -13.78 -4.52
C LEU A 277 1.16 -12.78 -5.68
N GLU A 278 0.59 -11.58 -5.56
CA GLU A 278 0.81 -10.42 -6.45
C GLU A 278 1.66 -9.34 -5.79
N ASP A 279 1.33 -8.96 -4.55
CA ASP A 279 1.96 -7.84 -3.84
C ASP A 279 1.94 -8.05 -2.31
N ILE A 280 2.87 -7.42 -1.59
CA ILE A 280 2.96 -7.44 -0.12
C ILE A 280 3.32 -6.05 0.40
N TYR A 281 2.59 -5.56 1.39
CA TYR A 281 2.90 -4.31 2.07
C TYR A 281 2.31 -4.28 3.48
N PRO A 282 2.79 -3.44 4.41
CA PRO A 282 2.26 -3.40 5.76
C PRO A 282 0.82 -2.89 5.81
N LEU A 283 0.16 -3.10 6.95
CA LEU A 283 -1.14 -2.52 7.24
C LEU A 283 -1.01 -1.04 7.62
N SER A 284 -1.99 -0.23 7.23
CA SER A 284 -2.14 1.11 7.81
C SER A 284 -2.42 1.00 9.33
N PRO A 285 -2.15 2.05 10.12
CA PRO A 285 -2.36 2.01 11.55
C PRO A 285 -3.79 1.67 11.97
N ILE A 286 -4.78 2.17 11.22
CA ILE A 286 -6.18 1.86 11.47
C ILE A 286 -6.49 0.39 11.13
N GLN A 287 -5.94 -0.14 10.03
CA GLN A 287 -6.08 -1.55 9.66
C GLN A 287 -5.47 -2.46 10.73
N GLN A 288 -4.32 -2.08 11.29
CA GLN A 288 -3.70 -2.81 12.40
C GLN A 288 -4.65 -2.83 13.61
N GLY A 289 -5.20 -1.68 14.01
CA GLY A 289 -6.18 -1.60 15.10
C GLY A 289 -7.40 -2.50 14.87
N MET A 290 -7.97 -2.47 13.67
CA MET A 290 -9.09 -3.35 13.28
C MET A 290 -8.72 -4.83 13.34
N LEU A 291 -7.55 -5.21 12.82
CA LEU A 291 -7.05 -6.59 12.87
C LEU A 291 -6.92 -7.07 14.32
N PHE A 292 -6.25 -6.29 15.18
CA PHE A 292 -6.07 -6.66 16.59
C PHE A 292 -7.40 -6.81 17.33
N HIS A 293 -8.35 -5.89 17.11
CA HIS A 293 -9.67 -5.99 17.73
C HIS A 293 -10.43 -7.24 17.26
N SER A 294 -10.42 -7.53 15.96
CA SER A 294 -11.09 -8.69 15.37
C SER A 294 -10.52 -10.02 15.91
N LEU A 295 -9.21 -10.07 16.15
CA LEU A 295 -8.55 -11.25 16.75
C LEU A 295 -8.80 -11.38 18.25
N TYR A 296 -8.94 -10.27 18.98
CA TYR A 296 -9.19 -10.27 20.43
C TYR A 296 -10.66 -10.59 20.77
N ALA A 297 -11.59 -10.11 19.94
CA ALA A 297 -13.03 -10.28 20.10
C ALA A 297 -13.68 -10.86 18.83
N PRO A 298 -13.39 -12.14 18.48
CA PRO A 298 -13.82 -12.75 17.22
C PRO A 298 -15.33 -12.96 17.09
N LYS A 299 -16.08 -12.85 18.19
CA LYS A 299 -17.55 -12.89 18.21
C LYS A 299 -18.19 -11.51 18.10
N SER A 300 -17.40 -10.45 18.03
CA SER A 300 -17.91 -9.09 17.89
C SER A 300 -18.34 -8.84 16.45
N ASP A 301 -19.52 -8.24 16.27
CA ASP A 301 -19.99 -7.73 14.98
C ASP A 301 -19.25 -6.44 14.54
N ALA A 302 -18.27 -5.97 15.32
CA ALA A 302 -17.50 -4.78 14.98
C ALA A 302 -16.77 -4.95 13.65
N TYR A 303 -16.77 -3.90 12.82
CA TYR A 303 -16.15 -3.88 11.49
C TYR A 303 -16.76 -4.83 10.45
N PHE A 304 -17.86 -5.50 10.78
CA PHE A 304 -18.69 -6.15 9.77
C PHE A 304 -19.60 -5.12 9.13
N THR A 305 -19.47 -4.93 7.82
CA THR A 305 -20.34 -4.04 7.05
C THR A 305 -21.33 -4.88 6.25
N GLN A 306 -22.62 -4.61 6.42
CA GLN A 306 -23.69 -5.25 5.66
C GLN A 306 -24.58 -4.18 5.02
N THR A 307 -24.48 -4.07 3.70
CA THR A 307 -25.29 -3.14 2.91
C THR A 307 -26.42 -3.89 2.24
N GLN A 308 -27.63 -3.39 2.40
CA GLN A 308 -28.86 -3.88 1.78
C GLN A 308 -29.38 -2.82 0.82
N CYS A 309 -29.78 -3.18 -0.39
CA CYS A 309 -30.55 -2.29 -1.26
C CYS A 309 -31.53 -3.08 -2.13
N THR A 310 -32.63 -2.44 -2.50
CA THR A 310 -33.68 -3.04 -3.33
C THR A 310 -33.51 -2.55 -4.76
N LEU A 311 -33.42 -3.48 -5.71
CA LEU A 311 -33.47 -3.20 -7.14
C LEU A 311 -34.89 -3.42 -7.66
N TYR A 312 -35.38 -2.47 -8.46
CA TYR A 312 -36.63 -2.58 -9.22
C TYR A 312 -36.29 -2.59 -10.71
N GLY A 313 -36.82 -3.56 -11.44
CA GLY A 313 -36.55 -3.81 -12.85
C GLY A 313 -36.06 -5.23 -13.13
N THR A 314 -35.81 -5.54 -14.40
CA THR A 314 -35.31 -6.87 -14.80
C THR A 314 -33.79 -6.91 -14.67
N VAL A 315 -33.27 -7.81 -13.83
CA VAL A 315 -31.83 -7.95 -13.59
C VAL A 315 -31.22 -9.03 -14.50
N HIS A 316 -30.22 -8.67 -15.29
CA HIS A 316 -29.39 -9.63 -16.03
C HIS A 316 -28.38 -10.29 -15.08
N LEU A 317 -28.75 -11.43 -14.49
CA LEU A 317 -27.97 -12.11 -13.45
C LEU A 317 -26.49 -12.31 -13.82
N SER A 318 -26.20 -12.82 -15.02
CA SER A 318 -24.83 -13.04 -15.49
C SER A 318 -24.04 -11.74 -15.66
N ALA A 319 -24.67 -10.67 -16.16
CA ALA A 319 -24.00 -9.38 -16.31
C ALA A 319 -23.71 -8.76 -14.94
N PHE A 320 -24.61 -8.93 -13.98
CA PHE A 320 -24.46 -8.44 -12.61
C PHE A 320 -23.31 -9.13 -11.87
N GLU A 321 -23.24 -10.46 -11.93
CA GLU A 321 -22.12 -11.22 -11.36
C GLU A 321 -20.79 -10.84 -12.02
N GLN A 322 -20.75 -10.76 -13.35
CA GLN A 322 -19.53 -10.37 -14.10
C GLN A 322 -19.06 -8.96 -13.75
N ALA A 323 -19.99 -8.00 -13.59
CA ALA A 323 -19.64 -6.63 -13.23
C ALA A 323 -18.93 -6.57 -11.88
N TRP A 324 -19.47 -7.26 -10.87
CA TRP A 324 -18.83 -7.34 -9.55
C TRP A 324 -17.49 -8.07 -9.59
N GLN A 325 -17.40 -9.21 -10.30
CA GLN A 325 -16.14 -9.94 -10.45
C GLN A 325 -15.06 -9.09 -11.12
N HIS A 326 -15.41 -8.30 -12.13
CA HIS A 326 -14.47 -7.41 -12.81
C HIS A 326 -13.96 -6.30 -11.88
N VAL A 327 -14.82 -5.73 -11.03
CA VAL A 327 -14.42 -4.75 -10.02
C VAL A 327 -13.48 -5.36 -8.98
N VAL A 328 -13.73 -6.61 -8.54
CA VAL A 328 -12.83 -7.34 -7.64
C VAL A 328 -11.46 -7.57 -8.27
N GLU A 329 -11.39 -7.91 -9.56
CA GLU A 329 -10.12 -8.08 -10.28
C GLU A 329 -9.35 -6.77 -10.40
N ARG A 330 -10.06 -5.67 -10.66
CA ARG A 330 -9.53 -4.33 -10.89
C ARG A 330 -8.91 -3.68 -9.65
N HIS A 331 -9.50 -3.85 -8.47
CA HIS A 331 -9.01 -3.22 -7.23
C HIS A 331 -8.28 -4.22 -6.33
N SER A 332 -6.97 -4.08 -6.22
CA SER A 332 -6.12 -5.00 -5.44
C SER A 332 -6.57 -5.20 -4.00
N ILE A 333 -7.11 -4.15 -3.35
CA ILE A 333 -7.61 -4.23 -1.98
C ILE A 333 -8.75 -5.25 -1.80
N LEU A 334 -9.56 -5.50 -2.84
CA LEU A 334 -10.65 -6.49 -2.79
C LEU A 334 -10.14 -7.93 -2.90
N ARG A 335 -8.87 -8.10 -3.29
CA ARG A 335 -8.15 -9.38 -3.37
C ARG A 335 -7.11 -9.52 -2.26
N THR A 336 -7.19 -8.67 -1.24
CA THR A 336 -6.22 -8.62 -0.13
C THR A 336 -6.64 -9.53 1.03
N ALA A 337 -5.69 -10.29 1.53
CA ALA A 337 -5.72 -10.98 2.81
C ALA A 337 -4.72 -10.35 3.80
N PHE A 338 -4.85 -10.66 5.08
CA PHE A 338 -3.99 -10.14 6.15
C PHE A 338 -3.28 -11.29 6.85
N VAL A 339 -1.96 -11.20 7.00
CA VAL A 339 -1.16 -12.19 7.72
C VAL A 339 -0.38 -11.53 8.86
N TRP A 340 -0.16 -12.29 9.94
CA TRP A 340 0.48 -11.75 11.14
C TRP A 340 1.31 -12.79 11.92
N GLN A 341 1.29 -14.06 11.52
CA GLN A 341 2.01 -15.12 12.23
C GLN A 341 3.40 -15.36 11.60
N GLY A 342 4.45 -15.38 12.43
CA GLY A 342 5.79 -15.83 12.00
C GLY A 342 6.73 -14.75 11.44
N PHE A 343 6.36 -13.47 11.55
CA PHE A 343 7.13 -12.33 11.02
C PHE A 343 7.64 -11.44 12.16
N ASP A 344 8.46 -12.03 13.05
CA ASP A 344 9.07 -11.37 14.21
C ASP A 344 10.21 -10.43 13.77
N ARG A 345 10.13 -9.15 14.14
CA ARG A 345 11.16 -8.13 13.83
C ARG A 345 12.51 -8.38 14.50
N GLU A 346 12.56 -9.07 15.66
CA GLU A 346 13.77 -9.12 16.49
C GLU A 346 14.50 -10.48 16.46
N LYS A 347 13.84 -11.58 16.10
CA LYS A 347 14.41 -12.93 16.29
C LYS A 347 15.40 -13.43 15.25
N PHE A 348 15.53 -12.78 14.09
CA PHE A 348 16.30 -13.37 12.97
C PHE A 348 17.61 -12.64 12.61
N GLY A 349 18.09 -11.76 13.51
CA GLY A 349 19.44 -11.20 13.43
C GLY A 349 20.56 -12.16 13.87
N HIS A 350 20.24 -13.32 14.48
CA HIS A 350 21.21 -14.30 14.97
C HIS A 350 20.86 -15.73 14.54
N LYS A 351 21.91 -16.58 14.44
CA LYS A 351 22.03 -17.84 13.69
C LYS A 351 20.83 -18.83 13.73
N PRO A 352 20.65 -19.64 12.66
CA PRO A 352 19.52 -20.53 12.48
C PRO A 352 19.73 -21.86 13.23
N SER A 353 19.12 -22.00 14.39
CA SER A 353 18.82 -23.32 14.97
C SER A 353 17.68 -23.16 15.96
N ASP A 354 16.49 -23.60 15.53
CA ASP A 354 15.32 -24.00 16.35
C ASP A 354 14.02 -23.35 15.87
N LEU A 355 13.45 -23.92 14.81
CA LEU A 355 12.02 -23.83 14.52
C LEU A 355 11.46 -25.24 14.41
N SER A 356 10.91 -25.73 15.52
CA SER A 356 10.16 -26.97 15.59
C SER A 356 8.84 -26.85 14.82
N VAL A 357 8.70 -27.68 13.79
CA VAL A 357 7.50 -27.84 12.97
C VAL A 357 6.41 -28.58 13.74
N GLY A 358 5.16 -28.12 13.63
CA GLY A 358 3.97 -28.95 13.78
C GLY A 358 3.35 -29.00 15.18
N LYS A 359 2.57 -27.99 15.55
CA LYS A 359 1.37 -28.12 16.40
C LYS A 359 0.33 -27.08 15.97
N ILE A 360 -0.91 -27.53 15.76
CA ILE A 360 -2.09 -26.66 15.62
C ILE A 360 -2.18 -25.82 16.92
N PRO A 361 -2.09 -24.48 16.86
CA PRO A 361 -1.84 -23.74 18.08
C PRO A 361 -3.15 -23.17 18.67
N ASN A 362 -3.16 -23.08 19.99
CA ASN A 362 -4.24 -22.71 20.91
C ASN A 362 -4.92 -21.37 20.52
N PRO A 363 -6.23 -21.10 20.76
CA PRO A 363 -6.86 -19.83 20.36
C PRO A 363 -6.17 -18.56 20.89
N LYS A 364 -5.47 -18.64 22.03
CA LYS A 364 -4.64 -17.53 22.57
C LYS A 364 -3.31 -17.31 21.83
N SER A 365 -2.88 -18.21 20.95
CA SER A 365 -1.70 -18.06 20.10
C SER A 365 -2.00 -17.46 18.73
N GLN A 366 -3.26 -17.04 18.48
CA GLN A 366 -3.66 -16.37 17.24
C GLN A 366 -3.53 -14.85 17.33
N ILE A 367 -3.30 -14.29 18.53
CA ILE A 367 -3.04 -12.87 18.72
C ILE A 367 -1.57 -12.61 18.34
N PRO A 368 -1.27 -11.63 17.47
CA PRO A 368 0.11 -11.33 17.06
C PRO A 368 0.97 -11.04 18.28
N ASN A 369 2.19 -11.59 18.34
CA ASN A 369 3.14 -11.14 19.36
C ASN A 369 3.46 -9.66 19.12
N ARG A 370 3.89 -8.97 20.17
CA ARG A 370 4.23 -7.53 20.11
C ARG A 370 5.31 -7.18 19.06
N ASN A 371 6.06 -8.19 18.59
CA ASN A 371 7.12 -8.05 17.59
C ASN A 371 6.72 -8.54 16.19
N ASP A 372 5.54 -9.14 16.02
CA ASP A 372 5.05 -9.55 14.70
C ASP A 372 4.60 -8.32 13.91
N THR A 373 5.11 -8.14 12.69
CA THR A 373 4.63 -7.08 11.80
C THR A 373 3.52 -7.65 10.91
N PRO A 374 2.26 -7.24 11.08
CA PRO A 374 1.20 -7.72 10.20
C PRO A 374 1.39 -7.16 8.79
N LEU A 375 1.05 -7.96 7.78
CA LEU A 375 1.21 -7.65 6.36
C LEU A 375 -0.11 -7.86 5.62
N GLN A 376 -0.33 -7.03 4.60
CA GLN A 376 -1.33 -7.19 3.57
C GLN A 376 -0.71 -8.01 2.43
N ILE A 377 -1.45 -8.99 1.95
CA ILE A 377 -1.08 -9.85 0.83
C ILE A 377 -2.14 -9.69 -0.25
N VAL A 378 -1.72 -9.24 -1.43
CA VAL A 378 -2.61 -9.18 -2.61
C VAL A 378 -2.52 -10.50 -3.36
N VAL A 379 -3.66 -11.15 -3.60
CA VAL A 379 -3.76 -12.40 -4.35
C VAL A 379 -4.14 -12.13 -5.80
N LYS A 380 -3.35 -12.59 -6.77
CA LYS A 380 -3.52 -12.36 -8.23
C LYS A 380 -4.96 -12.46 -8.72
N ARG A 381 -5.66 -13.51 -8.31
CA ARG A 381 -7.06 -13.76 -8.70
C ARG A 381 -7.81 -14.38 -7.53
N VAL A 382 -9.03 -13.90 -7.32
CA VAL A 382 -9.99 -14.44 -6.36
C VAL A 382 -11.35 -14.52 -7.05
N CYS A 383 -12.15 -15.51 -6.67
CA CYS A 383 -13.54 -15.62 -7.11
C CYS A 383 -14.43 -14.97 -6.05
N LEU A 384 -15.28 -14.03 -6.46
CA LEU A 384 -16.28 -13.43 -5.57
C LEU A 384 -17.28 -14.51 -5.13
N PRO A 385 -17.47 -14.72 -3.81
CA PRO A 385 -18.58 -15.53 -3.33
C PRO A 385 -19.91 -14.83 -3.68
N TYR A 386 -20.57 -15.32 -4.74
CA TYR A 386 -21.86 -14.84 -5.22
C TYR A 386 -22.93 -15.91 -4.99
N GLU A 387 -24.06 -15.52 -4.42
CA GLU A 387 -25.21 -16.39 -4.21
C GLU A 387 -26.49 -15.75 -4.75
N TYR A 388 -27.28 -16.53 -5.48
CA TYR A 388 -28.60 -16.13 -5.95
C TYR A 388 -29.67 -17.05 -5.34
N GLN A 389 -30.73 -16.46 -4.77
CA GLN A 389 -31.87 -17.23 -4.26
C GLN A 389 -33.20 -16.69 -4.82
N ASP A 390 -34.06 -17.60 -5.27
CA ASP A 390 -35.42 -17.27 -5.72
C ASP A 390 -36.41 -17.37 -4.55
N TRP A 391 -36.98 -16.23 -4.15
CA TRP A 391 -37.93 -16.13 -3.03
C TRP A 391 -39.35 -15.76 -3.51
N ARG A 392 -39.62 -15.79 -4.82
CA ARG A 392 -40.92 -15.38 -5.40
C ARG A 392 -42.09 -16.17 -4.81
N GLY A 393 -41.89 -17.45 -4.48
CA GLY A 393 -42.90 -18.34 -3.90
C GLY A 393 -43.22 -18.12 -2.41
N LEU A 394 -42.53 -17.20 -1.72
CA LEU A 394 -42.75 -16.93 -0.30
C LEU A 394 -43.77 -15.79 -0.09
N THR A 395 -44.55 -15.87 0.98
CA THR A 395 -45.41 -14.74 1.42
C THR A 395 -44.55 -13.58 1.94
N ALA A 396 -45.11 -12.36 2.00
CA ALA A 396 -44.39 -11.19 2.49
C ALA A 396 -43.88 -11.36 3.94
N SER A 397 -44.66 -12.00 4.81
CA SER A 397 -44.25 -12.27 6.20
C SER A 397 -43.11 -13.28 6.27
N GLU A 398 -43.13 -14.32 5.43
CA GLU A 398 -42.05 -15.31 5.36
C GLU A 398 -40.77 -14.70 4.79
N LYS A 399 -40.87 -13.85 3.76
CA LYS A 399 -39.73 -13.09 3.22
C LYS A 399 -39.07 -12.25 4.29
N GLN A 400 -39.84 -11.52 5.09
CA GLN A 400 -39.30 -10.68 6.17
C GLN A 400 -38.57 -11.49 7.23
N VAL A 401 -39.21 -12.55 7.76
CA VAL A 401 -38.60 -13.41 8.80
C VAL A 401 -37.34 -14.10 8.27
N ARG A 402 -37.38 -14.57 7.02
CA ARG A 402 -36.24 -15.24 6.40
C ARG A 402 -35.10 -14.27 6.08
N LEU A 403 -35.41 -13.03 5.69
CA LEU A 403 -34.41 -11.97 5.49
C LEU A 403 -33.71 -11.64 6.81
N GLU A 404 -34.46 -11.41 7.89
CA GLU A 404 -33.87 -11.13 9.20
C GLU A 404 -32.97 -12.27 9.69
N ALA A 405 -33.41 -13.53 9.52
CA ALA A 405 -32.62 -14.70 9.83
C ALA A 405 -31.36 -14.80 8.96
N PHE A 406 -31.48 -14.56 7.65
CA PHE A 406 -30.35 -14.57 6.72
C PHE A 406 -29.31 -13.54 7.12
N LEU A 407 -29.73 -12.30 7.40
CA LEU A 407 -28.84 -11.20 7.79
C LEU A 407 -28.08 -11.53 9.08
N GLN A 408 -28.72 -12.19 10.05
CA GLN A 408 -28.06 -12.61 11.28
C GLN A 408 -27.08 -13.76 11.05
N ILE A 409 -27.47 -14.80 10.33
CA ILE A 409 -26.58 -15.93 9.97
C ILE A 409 -25.35 -15.42 9.23
N ASP A 410 -25.55 -14.46 8.33
CA ASP A 410 -24.48 -13.83 7.58
C ASP A 410 -23.52 -13.05 8.50
N ARG A 411 -24.02 -12.28 9.47
CA ARG A 411 -23.16 -11.63 10.48
C ARG A 411 -22.39 -12.65 11.31
N ASP A 412 -23.07 -13.67 11.82
CA ASP A 412 -22.47 -14.73 12.66
C ASP A 412 -21.38 -15.51 11.92
N ARG A 413 -21.48 -15.63 10.59
CA ARG A 413 -20.45 -16.26 9.75
C ARG A 413 -19.13 -15.48 9.76
N GLY A 414 -19.16 -14.16 9.91
CA GLY A 414 -17.96 -13.31 9.95
C GLY A 414 -17.07 -13.42 8.71
N PHE A 415 -15.78 -13.10 8.87
CA PHE A 415 -14.74 -13.26 7.86
C PHE A 415 -13.45 -13.79 8.49
N ASP A 416 -12.76 -14.72 7.83
CA ASP A 416 -11.38 -15.06 8.16
C ASP A 416 -10.45 -14.08 7.43
N LEU A 417 -9.82 -13.18 8.19
CA LEU A 417 -8.96 -12.12 7.63
C LEU A 417 -7.73 -12.66 6.90
N ALA A 418 -7.35 -13.92 7.12
CA ALA A 418 -6.23 -14.56 6.43
C ALA A 418 -6.58 -15.10 5.04
N VAL A 419 -7.87 -15.10 4.63
CA VAL A 419 -8.33 -15.70 3.37
C VAL A 419 -9.09 -14.68 2.53
N ALA A 420 -8.53 -14.26 1.40
CA ALA A 420 -9.21 -13.40 0.44
C ALA A 420 -10.24 -14.19 -0.40
N PRO A 421 -11.35 -13.57 -0.84
CA PRO A 421 -11.74 -12.18 -0.60
C PRO A 421 -12.54 -12.00 0.71
N LEU A 422 -12.37 -10.85 1.37
CA LEU A 422 -13.12 -10.50 2.59
C LEU A 422 -14.44 -9.79 2.28
N MET A 423 -15.13 -10.28 1.26
CA MET A 423 -16.44 -9.80 0.84
C MET A 423 -17.24 -10.92 0.19
N ARG A 424 -18.56 -10.74 0.14
CA ARG A 424 -19.51 -11.66 -0.51
C ARG A 424 -20.78 -10.93 -0.89
N LEU A 425 -21.47 -11.45 -1.90
CA LEU A 425 -22.64 -10.85 -2.49
C LEU A 425 -23.78 -11.88 -2.56
N THR A 426 -24.96 -11.49 -2.12
CA THR A 426 -26.18 -12.29 -2.24
C THR A 426 -27.27 -11.48 -2.92
N LEU A 427 -27.91 -12.09 -3.91
CA LEU A 427 -29.04 -11.52 -4.63
C LEU A 427 -30.29 -12.37 -4.39
N LEU A 428 -31.30 -11.79 -3.76
CA LEU A 428 -32.57 -12.47 -3.47
C LEU A 428 -33.66 -11.93 -4.40
N GLN A 429 -34.28 -12.79 -5.20
CA GLN A 429 -35.38 -12.38 -6.07
C GLN A 429 -36.72 -12.42 -5.31
N LEU A 430 -37.32 -11.26 -5.06
CA LEU A 430 -38.55 -11.13 -4.27
C LEU A 430 -39.82 -11.25 -5.13
N THR A 431 -39.80 -10.70 -6.34
CA THR A 431 -40.85 -10.79 -7.37
C THR A 431 -40.19 -10.97 -8.74
N ASP A 432 -40.96 -10.96 -9.84
CA ASP A 432 -40.37 -11.03 -11.18
C ASP A 432 -39.49 -9.81 -11.52
N ASP A 433 -39.71 -8.67 -10.87
CA ASP A 433 -39.09 -7.37 -11.14
C ASP A 433 -38.48 -6.71 -9.89
N THR A 434 -38.44 -7.37 -8.74
CA THR A 434 -37.89 -6.81 -7.50
C THR A 434 -36.86 -7.76 -6.90
N TYR A 435 -35.68 -7.23 -6.60
CA TYR A 435 -34.56 -7.97 -6.04
C TYR A 435 -34.02 -7.25 -4.81
N GLN A 436 -33.59 -8.03 -3.81
CA GLN A 436 -32.85 -7.53 -2.66
C GLN A 436 -31.38 -7.92 -2.81
N ILE A 437 -30.50 -6.93 -2.86
CA ILE A 437 -29.05 -7.13 -2.75
C ILE A 437 -28.67 -7.10 -1.27
N ILE A 438 -27.79 -8.02 -0.90
CA ILE A 438 -27.07 -8.03 0.37
C ILE A 438 -25.58 -8.12 0.03
N TRP A 439 -24.85 -7.05 0.29
CA TRP A 439 -23.41 -7.00 0.12
C TRP A 439 -22.75 -6.90 1.49
N SER A 440 -21.94 -7.91 1.82
CA SER A 440 -21.24 -8.00 3.10
C SER A 440 -19.74 -7.94 2.86
N HIS A 441 -19.03 -7.13 3.64
CA HIS A 441 -17.58 -7.04 3.59
C HIS A 441 -16.98 -6.69 4.95
N HIS A 442 -15.71 -6.99 5.14
CA HIS A 442 -14.98 -6.53 6.32
C HIS A 442 -14.48 -5.08 6.12
N HIS A 443 -14.78 -4.19 7.07
CA HIS A 443 -14.46 -2.76 7.00
C HIS A 443 -12.95 -2.48 6.88
N ILE A 444 -12.09 -3.44 7.20
CA ILE A 444 -10.62 -3.35 7.00
C ILE A 444 -10.23 -3.09 5.53
N LEU A 445 -11.10 -3.43 4.57
CA LEU A 445 -10.85 -3.25 3.14
C LEU A 445 -11.22 -1.85 2.64
N LEU A 446 -12.35 -1.30 3.09
CA LEU A 446 -13.02 -0.17 2.45
C LEU A 446 -13.51 0.83 3.49
N ASP A 447 -13.32 2.12 3.21
CA ASP A 447 -14.05 3.19 3.90
C ASP A 447 -15.37 3.56 3.19
N GLY A 448 -16.17 4.39 3.86
CA GLY A 448 -17.42 4.90 3.29
C GLY A 448 -17.23 5.80 2.07
N TRP A 449 -16.03 6.34 1.80
CA TRP A 449 -15.74 7.10 0.58
C TRP A 449 -15.47 6.17 -0.61
N SER A 450 -14.78 5.06 -0.38
CA SER A 450 -14.50 4.04 -1.41
C SER A 450 -15.74 3.26 -1.83
N THR A 451 -16.71 3.10 -0.95
CA THR A 451 -17.97 2.39 -1.20
C THR A 451 -18.75 2.93 -2.42
N PRO A 452 -19.10 4.24 -2.51
CA PRO A 452 -19.79 4.79 -3.68
C PRO A 452 -18.94 4.76 -4.95
N LEU A 453 -17.62 4.95 -4.85
CA LEU A 453 -16.73 4.84 -6.02
C LEU A 453 -16.79 3.44 -6.64
N LEU A 454 -16.75 2.41 -5.80
CA LEU A 454 -16.84 1.02 -6.21
C LEU A 454 -18.20 0.72 -6.87
N LEU A 455 -19.29 1.14 -6.23
CA LEU A 455 -20.64 0.91 -6.76
C LEU A 455 -20.87 1.61 -8.10
N LYS A 456 -20.35 2.83 -8.27
CA LYS A 456 -20.39 3.53 -9.55
C LYS A 456 -19.71 2.72 -10.67
N GLU A 457 -18.56 2.11 -10.39
CA GLU A 457 -17.89 1.23 -11.37
C GLU A 457 -18.69 -0.05 -11.64
N VAL A 458 -19.25 -0.69 -10.61
CA VAL A 458 -20.11 -1.89 -10.74
C VAL A 458 -21.28 -1.61 -11.68
N PHE A 459 -22.02 -0.51 -11.47
CA PHE A 459 -23.20 -0.23 -12.29
C PHE A 459 -22.83 0.17 -13.72
N ALA A 460 -21.72 0.90 -13.93
CA ALA A 460 -21.23 1.20 -15.27
C ALA A 460 -20.85 -0.08 -16.04
N LEU A 461 -20.19 -1.04 -15.37
CA LEU A 461 -19.86 -2.35 -15.95
C LEU A 461 -21.10 -3.21 -16.18
N TYR A 462 -22.04 -3.20 -15.25
CA TYR A 462 -23.30 -3.92 -15.38
C TYR A 462 -24.09 -3.46 -16.61
N GLN A 463 -24.21 -2.15 -16.82
CA GLN A 463 -24.87 -1.59 -17.99
C GLN A 463 -24.18 -2.02 -19.28
N ALA A 464 -22.85 -1.87 -19.35
CA ALA A 464 -22.07 -2.30 -20.49
C ALA A 464 -22.24 -3.80 -20.79
N PHE A 465 -22.15 -4.67 -19.79
CA PHE A 465 -22.30 -6.11 -19.96
C PHE A 465 -23.74 -6.53 -20.31
N SER A 466 -24.75 -5.83 -19.78
CA SER A 466 -26.16 -6.05 -20.16
C SER A 466 -26.39 -5.72 -21.64
N ASP A 467 -25.74 -4.67 -22.13
CA ASP A 467 -25.79 -4.23 -23.53
C ASP A 467 -24.84 -5.00 -24.46
N ASN A 468 -24.10 -5.99 -23.96
CA ASN A 468 -23.00 -6.69 -24.65
C ASN A 468 -21.93 -5.73 -25.23
N GLN A 469 -21.67 -4.64 -24.52
CA GLN A 469 -20.63 -3.66 -24.83
C GLN A 469 -19.41 -3.82 -23.92
N THR A 470 -18.26 -3.37 -24.41
CA THR A 470 -17.04 -3.25 -23.61
C THR A 470 -16.84 -1.79 -23.21
N ILE A 471 -16.66 -1.53 -21.92
CA ILE A 471 -16.31 -0.20 -21.40
C ILE A 471 -14.83 -0.16 -21.04
N HIS A 472 -14.16 0.94 -21.38
CA HIS A 472 -12.81 1.23 -20.91
C HIS A 472 -12.90 2.10 -19.66
N LEU A 473 -12.48 1.58 -18.51
CA LEU A 473 -12.33 2.35 -17.28
C LEU A 473 -10.89 2.83 -17.16
N GLU A 474 -10.69 4.10 -16.84
CA GLU A 474 -9.36 4.67 -16.57
C GLU A 474 -8.59 3.83 -15.53
N PRO A 475 -7.27 3.64 -15.63
CA PRO A 475 -6.52 2.87 -14.64
C PRO A 475 -6.70 3.42 -13.22
N SER A 476 -7.11 2.57 -12.27
CA SER A 476 -7.21 2.93 -10.85
C SER A 476 -5.84 2.84 -10.19
N ARG A 477 -5.49 3.84 -9.37
CA ARG A 477 -4.23 3.84 -8.62
C ARG A 477 -4.32 2.85 -7.46
N PRO A 478 -3.37 1.91 -7.30
CA PRO A 478 -3.46 0.86 -6.29
C PRO A 478 -3.23 1.39 -4.87
N PHE A 479 -3.91 0.80 -3.88
CA PHE A 479 -3.81 1.21 -2.46
C PHE A 479 -2.37 1.16 -1.90
N ARG A 480 -1.49 0.31 -2.46
CA ARG A 480 -0.06 0.26 -2.10
C ARG A 480 0.63 1.63 -2.21
N ASP A 481 0.21 2.50 -3.13
CA ASP A 481 0.83 3.79 -3.35
C ASP A 481 0.54 4.75 -2.18
N TYR A 482 -0.66 4.63 -1.58
CA TYR A 482 -0.98 5.31 -0.32
C TYR A 482 -0.14 4.77 0.84
N MET A 483 0.07 3.45 0.91
CA MET A 483 0.95 2.84 1.91
C MET A 483 2.41 3.30 1.76
N ALA A 484 2.90 3.44 0.53
CA ALA A 484 4.22 4.00 0.23
C ALA A 484 4.34 5.45 0.69
N TRP A 485 3.33 6.28 0.39
CA TRP A 485 3.27 7.66 0.88
C TRP A 485 3.27 7.71 2.41
N LEU A 486 2.50 6.83 3.06
CA LEU A 486 2.39 6.78 4.52
C LEU A 486 3.72 6.44 5.20
N GLN A 487 4.53 5.55 4.62
CA GLN A 487 5.86 5.19 5.14
C GLN A 487 6.89 6.33 5.07
N GLN A 488 6.67 7.31 4.20
CA GLN A 488 7.57 8.45 4.03
C GLN A 488 7.29 9.59 5.02
N GLN A 489 6.20 9.53 5.79
CA GLN A 489 5.80 10.61 6.69
C GLN A 489 6.71 10.71 7.93
N ASN A 490 7.01 11.94 8.35
CA ASN A 490 7.85 12.22 9.51
C ASN A 490 7.04 12.19 10.82
N LEU A 491 7.15 11.10 11.58
CA LEU A 491 6.47 10.97 12.87
C LEU A 491 7.04 11.88 13.98
N SER A 492 8.25 12.44 13.83
CA SER A 492 8.87 13.28 14.86
C SER A 492 8.15 14.62 15.04
N ASP A 493 7.75 15.24 13.92
CA ASP A 493 7.02 16.51 13.95
C ASP A 493 5.60 16.30 14.50
N ALA A 494 4.98 15.18 14.08
CA ALA A 494 3.70 14.74 14.61
C ALA A 494 3.75 14.50 16.13
N GLU A 495 4.78 13.81 16.63
CA GLU A 495 4.95 13.58 18.07
C GLU A 495 4.99 14.89 18.86
N THR A 496 5.76 15.87 18.36
CA THR A 496 5.86 17.19 19.00
C THR A 496 4.50 17.88 19.08
N TYR A 497 3.74 17.87 17.97
CA TYR A 497 2.41 18.44 17.91
C TYR A 497 1.44 17.76 18.89
N TRP A 498 1.32 16.42 18.84
CA TRP A 498 0.35 15.68 19.64
C TRP A 498 0.64 15.75 21.14
N ARG A 499 1.93 15.75 21.54
CA ARG A 499 2.33 15.98 22.94
C ARG A 499 1.87 17.34 23.44
N GLN A 500 2.01 18.37 22.61
CA GLN A 500 1.57 19.72 22.97
C GLN A 500 0.03 19.83 23.00
N ALA A 501 -0.67 19.26 22.02
CA ALA A 501 -2.13 19.29 21.94
C ALA A 501 -2.81 18.57 23.12
N LEU A 502 -2.24 17.45 23.57
CA LEU A 502 -2.81 16.63 24.66
C LEU A 502 -2.20 16.90 26.04
N LYS A 503 -1.32 17.90 26.15
CA LYS A 503 -0.60 18.23 27.40
C LYS A 503 -1.56 18.51 28.55
N GLY A 504 -1.36 17.86 29.70
CA GLY A 504 -2.22 18.02 30.87
C GLY A 504 -3.55 17.25 30.83
N PHE A 505 -3.85 16.52 29.75
CA PHE A 505 -5.01 15.63 29.69
C PHE A 505 -4.62 14.23 30.20
N THR A 506 -5.19 13.84 31.34
CA THR A 506 -4.77 12.62 32.07
C THR A 506 -5.89 11.59 32.25
N THR A 507 -7.14 11.97 32.05
CA THR A 507 -8.30 11.08 32.26
C THR A 507 -9.34 11.28 31.16
N PRO A 508 -9.84 10.20 30.52
CA PRO A 508 -10.81 10.31 29.43
C PRO A 508 -12.13 10.96 29.88
N THR A 509 -12.82 11.56 28.92
CA THR A 509 -14.18 12.09 29.11
C THR A 509 -15.15 10.92 29.16
N THR A 510 -15.77 10.70 30.32
CA THR A 510 -16.73 9.62 30.54
C THR A 510 -18.15 10.19 30.57
N LEU A 511 -19.08 9.51 29.90
CA LEU A 511 -20.50 9.87 29.92
C LEU A 511 -21.19 9.12 31.06
N GLY A 512 -21.26 9.75 32.24
CA GLY A 512 -22.02 9.24 33.36
C GLY A 512 -21.57 9.75 34.73
N ARG A 513 -22.48 10.42 35.44
CA ARG A 513 -22.42 10.59 36.90
C ARG A 513 -22.73 9.24 37.58
N ASP A 514 -21.85 8.25 37.51
CA ASP A 514 -21.59 7.29 38.59
C ASP A 514 -20.58 6.21 38.19
N ARG A 515 -19.63 6.00 39.11
CA ARG A 515 -18.32 5.39 38.88
C ARG A 515 -18.27 3.86 39.03
N ASN A 516 -19.40 3.19 39.09
CA ASN A 516 -19.47 1.76 39.44
C ASN A 516 -20.23 0.97 38.38
N CYS A 517 -19.51 0.43 37.39
CA CYS A 517 -19.88 -0.79 36.65
C CYS A 517 -18.69 -1.22 35.78
N CYS A 518 -17.54 -1.48 36.40
CA CYS A 518 -16.50 -2.34 35.84
C CYS A 518 -16.90 -3.80 36.12
N GLU A 519 -17.85 -4.31 35.35
CA GLU A 519 -17.94 -5.75 35.09
C GLU A 519 -17.99 -5.90 33.58
N GLN A 520 -16.94 -6.51 33.02
CA GLN A 520 -16.86 -6.90 31.62
C GLN A 520 -17.85 -8.04 31.38
N SER A 521 -19.13 -7.73 31.21
CA SER A 521 -20.08 -8.67 30.63
C SER A 521 -19.84 -8.72 29.11
N LEU A 522 -19.28 -9.82 28.64
CA LEU A 522 -18.95 -10.11 27.24
C LEU A 522 -20.18 -10.40 26.36
N ASP A 523 -21.40 -10.17 26.84
CA ASP A 523 -22.63 -10.28 26.06
C ASP A 523 -23.07 -8.89 25.57
N GLN A 524 -22.56 -8.48 24.41
CA GLN A 524 -22.83 -7.20 23.72
C GLN A 524 -24.02 -7.29 22.74
N ASP A 525 -25.11 -7.98 23.11
CA ASP A 525 -26.16 -8.37 22.16
C ASP A 525 -27.22 -7.27 21.84
N ALA A 526 -26.95 -5.99 22.14
CA ALA A 526 -27.81 -4.93 21.61
C ALA A 526 -27.13 -3.59 21.37
N TYR A 527 -27.13 -3.24 20.09
CA TYR A 527 -26.78 -1.93 19.56
C TYR A 527 -28.07 -1.16 19.30
N HIS A 528 -28.11 0.12 19.68
CA HIS A 528 -29.27 0.99 19.50
C HIS A 528 -28.92 2.19 18.63
N GLU A 529 -29.67 2.34 17.56
CA GLU A 529 -29.56 3.42 16.59
C GLU A 529 -30.76 4.35 16.75
N LEU A 530 -30.48 5.65 16.94
CA LEU A 530 -31.49 6.69 17.03
C LEU A 530 -31.17 7.76 16.00
N GLU A 531 -32.04 7.89 15.01
CA GLU A 531 -31.91 8.89 13.95
C GLU A 531 -32.74 10.14 14.30
N CYS A 532 -32.12 11.31 14.15
CA CYS A 532 -32.79 12.60 14.12
C CYS A 532 -32.45 13.36 12.84
N GLN A 533 -33.43 14.04 12.26
CA GLN A 533 -33.27 14.78 11.01
C GLN A 533 -33.67 16.23 11.20
N LEU A 534 -32.77 17.15 10.84
CA LEU A 534 -33.09 18.56 10.81
C LEU A 534 -33.97 18.92 9.60
N SER A 535 -34.81 19.93 9.76
CA SER A 535 -35.60 20.46 8.64
C SER A 535 -34.68 21.03 7.55
N THR A 536 -35.11 20.96 6.28
CA THR A 536 -34.36 21.53 5.15
C THR A 536 -34.05 23.00 5.37
N ALA A 537 -35.00 23.79 5.91
CA ALA A 537 -34.79 25.20 6.22
C ALA A 537 -33.66 25.40 7.25
N THR A 538 -33.63 24.58 8.30
CA THR A 538 -32.58 24.60 9.32
C THR A 538 -31.23 24.21 8.73
N THR A 539 -31.18 23.16 7.91
CA THR A 539 -29.95 22.72 7.24
C THR A 539 -29.38 23.80 6.32
N THR A 540 -30.22 24.44 5.51
CA THR A 540 -29.79 25.56 4.64
C THR A 540 -29.31 26.76 5.46
N ALA A 541 -29.96 27.06 6.59
CA ALA A 541 -29.53 28.12 7.49
C ALA A 541 -28.14 27.81 8.11
N LEU A 542 -27.90 26.56 8.54
CA LEU A 542 -26.60 26.10 9.04
C LEU A 542 -25.51 26.18 7.96
N GLN A 543 -25.81 25.75 6.73
CA GLN A 543 -24.87 25.86 5.60
C GLN A 543 -24.51 27.31 5.30
N SER A 544 -25.52 28.20 5.31
CA SER A 544 -25.32 29.64 5.08
C SER A 544 -24.50 30.28 6.19
N PHE A 545 -24.79 29.93 7.45
CA PHE A 545 -24.04 30.38 8.62
C PHE A 545 -22.57 29.94 8.57
N ALA A 546 -22.33 28.65 8.28
CA ALA A 546 -20.98 28.11 8.14
C ALA A 546 -20.21 28.86 7.04
N ARG A 547 -20.81 29.06 5.86
CA ARG A 547 -20.20 29.82 4.75
C ARG A 547 -19.91 31.28 5.12
N GLN A 548 -20.85 31.96 5.78
CA GLN A 548 -20.72 33.37 6.17
C GLN A 548 -19.55 33.59 7.14
N HIS A 549 -19.32 32.63 8.04
CA HIS A 549 -18.30 32.73 9.08
C HIS A 549 -17.03 31.91 8.81
N GLN A 550 -16.86 31.39 7.59
CA GLN A 550 -15.74 30.52 7.18
C GLN A 550 -15.56 29.28 8.08
N LEU A 551 -16.67 28.72 8.56
CA LEU A 551 -16.72 27.45 9.31
C LEU A 551 -17.17 26.31 8.39
N THR A 552 -17.03 25.06 8.87
CA THR A 552 -17.61 23.89 8.20
C THR A 552 -18.79 23.33 8.99
N ILE A 553 -19.72 22.63 8.33
CA ILE A 553 -20.81 21.93 9.04
C ILE A 553 -20.25 20.92 10.05
N ASN A 554 -19.16 20.23 9.70
CA ASN A 554 -18.45 19.34 10.61
C ASN A 554 -17.99 20.07 11.89
N THR A 555 -17.49 21.30 11.78
CA THR A 555 -17.12 22.13 12.94
C THR A 555 -18.33 22.40 13.84
N LEU A 556 -19.48 22.72 13.24
CA LEU A 556 -20.72 22.97 14.00
C LEU A 556 -21.18 21.71 14.71
N VAL A 557 -21.15 20.55 14.04
CA VAL A 557 -21.51 19.25 14.63
C VAL A 557 -20.56 18.88 15.77
N GLN A 558 -19.24 18.99 15.56
CA GLN A 558 -18.25 18.68 16.59
C GLN A 558 -18.29 19.68 17.76
N GLY A 559 -18.59 20.95 17.49
CA GLY A 559 -18.81 21.96 18.53
C GLY A 559 -20.06 21.65 19.36
N ALA A 560 -21.18 21.33 18.70
CA ALA A 560 -22.38 20.86 19.40
C ALA A 560 -22.09 19.61 20.23
N TRP A 561 -21.29 18.67 19.68
CA TRP A 561 -20.88 17.48 20.41
C TRP A 561 -20.03 17.79 21.64
N ALA A 562 -19.03 18.65 21.52
CA ALA A 562 -18.18 19.06 22.63
C ALA A 562 -18.99 19.73 23.75
N LEU A 563 -19.97 20.58 23.42
CA LEU A 563 -20.86 21.20 24.40
C LEU A 563 -21.72 20.17 25.14
N LEU A 564 -22.27 19.19 24.42
CA LEU A 564 -23.04 18.12 25.03
C LEU A 564 -22.17 17.24 25.92
N LEU A 565 -20.98 16.83 25.46
CA LEU A 565 -20.03 16.08 26.27
C LEU A 565 -19.65 16.85 27.54
N SER A 566 -19.39 18.14 27.43
CA SER A 566 -19.09 19.00 28.58
C SER A 566 -20.24 19.02 29.58
N TYR A 567 -21.47 19.22 29.08
CA TYR A 567 -22.69 19.21 29.89
C TYR A 567 -22.95 17.88 30.61
N TYR A 568 -22.80 16.75 29.92
CA TYR A 568 -23.07 15.42 30.49
C TYR A 568 -21.95 14.89 31.38
N SER A 569 -20.70 15.32 31.16
CA SER A 569 -19.54 14.91 31.96
C SER A 569 -19.21 15.86 33.11
N ASP A 570 -19.84 17.03 33.17
CA ASP A 570 -19.55 18.09 34.17
C ASP A 570 -18.08 18.52 34.12
N ARG A 571 -17.52 18.63 32.90
CA ARG A 571 -16.12 18.99 32.62
C ARG A 571 -16.03 20.03 31.52
N ASP A 572 -15.12 20.98 31.70
CA ASP A 572 -14.83 22.02 30.71
C ASP A 572 -13.70 21.63 29.74
N ASP A 573 -13.06 20.47 29.92
CA ASP A 573 -12.01 19.94 29.04
C ASP A 573 -12.40 18.52 28.61
N VAL A 574 -12.77 18.37 27.34
CA VAL A 574 -13.31 17.13 26.80
C VAL A 574 -12.48 16.61 25.62
N VAL A 575 -12.36 15.29 25.52
CA VAL A 575 -11.70 14.61 24.38
C VAL A 575 -12.63 13.56 23.82
N PHE A 576 -12.81 13.60 22.50
CA PHE A 576 -13.51 12.57 21.72
C PHE A 576 -12.72 12.23 20.47
N GLY A 577 -12.98 11.07 19.87
CA GLY A 577 -12.41 10.71 18.58
C GLY A 577 -13.18 11.37 17.44
N ALA A 578 -12.49 11.82 16.41
CA ALA A 578 -13.10 12.20 15.14
C ALA A 578 -12.54 11.35 14.00
N THR A 579 -13.43 10.75 13.20
CA THR A 579 -13.03 10.00 12.00
C THR A 579 -12.92 10.96 10.81
N LEU A 580 -11.76 10.96 10.17
CA LEU A 580 -11.45 11.73 8.97
C LEU A 580 -11.23 10.77 7.80
N SER A 581 -11.59 11.15 6.57
CA SER A 581 -11.36 10.33 5.39
C SER A 581 -9.88 10.22 4.97
N SER A 582 -9.01 11.09 5.50
CA SER A 582 -7.53 11.10 5.32
C SER A 582 -7.03 10.71 3.92
N ARG A 583 -7.51 11.43 2.89
CA ARG A 583 -7.04 11.36 1.50
C ARG A 583 -6.10 12.53 1.20
N PRO A 584 -4.77 12.32 1.13
CA PRO A 584 -3.81 13.41 1.02
C PRO A 584 -3.84 14.06 -0.37
N ALA A 585 -4.05 15.38 -0.42
CA ALA A 585 -4.10 16.14 -1.68
C ALA A 585 -2.79 16.12 -2.48
N VAL A 586 -1.66 15.91 -1.79
CA VAL A 586 -0.33 15.78 -2.43
C VAL A 586 -0.17 14.47 -3.21
N LEU A 587 -0.99 13.45 -2.91
CA LEU A 587 -0.99 12.19 -3.64
C LEU A 587 -1.99 12.27 -4.79
N ALA A 588 -1.47 12.52 -6.00
CA ALA A 588 -2.30 12.61 -7.20
C ALA A 588 -3.21 11.37 -7.36
N GLY A 589 -4.51 11.60 -7.54
CA GLY A 589 -5.51 10.53 -7.67
C GLY A 589 -6.00 9.89 -6.38
N ALA A 590 -5.60 10.37 -5.18
CA ALA A 590 -6.06 9.80 -3.90
C ALA A 590 -7.59 9.79 -3.72
N GLU A 591 -8.30 10.71 -4.35
CA GLU A 591 -9.76 10.83 -4.28
C GLU A 591 -10.50 9.68 -4.99
N SER A 592 -9.89 9.06 -6.00
CA SER A 592 -10.46 7.94 -6.76
C SER A 592 -9.94 6.57 -6.32
N MET A 593 -8.96 6.52 -5.42
CA MET A 593 -8.41 5.27 -4.89
C MET A 593 -9.43 4.51 -4.05
N VAL A 594 -9.43 3.18 -4.17
CA VAL A 594 -10.26 2.28 -3.37
C VAL A 594 -9.42 1.64 -2.27
N GLY A 595 -9.84 1.80 -1.01
CA GLY A 595 -9.16 1.24 0.16
C GLY A 595 -9.63 1.83 1.49
N LEU A 596 -8.95 1.50 2.59
CA LEU A 596 -9.24 2.05 3.91
C LEU A 596 -8.32 3.25 4.23
N PHE A 597 -8.79 4.46 3.95
CA PHE A 597 -8.05 5.69 4.21
C PHE A 597 -8.40 6.33 5.54
N ILE A 598 -9.59 6.04 6.08
CA ILE A 598 -10.06 6.72 7.29
C ILE A 598 -9.06 6.62 8.44
N ASN A 599 -8.89 7.70 9.19
CA ASN A 599 -8.15 7.67 10.44
C ASN A 599 -8.96 8.32 11.55
N THR A 600 -8.71 7.90 12.79
CA THR A 600 -9.37 8.46 13.98
C THR A 600 -8.37 9.27 14.77
N LEU A 601 -8.63 10.57 14.92
CA LEU A 601 -7.80 11.48 15.69
C LEU A 601 -8.53 11.96 16.95
N PRO A 602 -7.81 12.19 18.07
CA PRO A 602 -8.42 12.84 19.22
C PRO A 602 -8.66 14.32 18.94
N VAL A 603 -9.85 14.78 19.30
CA VAL A 603 -10.24 16.18 19.30
C VAL A 603 -10.42 16.60 20.75
N ARG A 604 -9.47 17.39 21.26
CA ARG A 604 -9.53 17.98 22.59
C ARG A 604 -10.11 19.37 22.50
N VAL A 605 -11.19 19.62 23.24
CA VAL A 605 -11.89 20.90 23.21
C VAL A 605 -12.07 21.41 24.64
N GLN A 606 -11.64 22.65 24.85
CA GLN A 606 -11.96 23.39 26.07
C GLN A 606 -13.26 24.16 25.87
N VAL A 607 -14.17 24.09 26.83
CA VAL A 607 -15.52 24.67 26.81
C VAL A 607 -15.66 25.67 27.97
N PRO A 608 -15.02 26.85 27.89
CA PRO A 608 -15.07 27.84 28.96
C PRO A 608 -16.43 28.55 29.02
N SER A 609 -17.04 28.59 30.20
CA SER A 609 -18.38 29.16 30.43
C SER A 609 -18.58 30.63 29.99
N GLN A 610 -17.51 31.44 29.94
CA GLN A 610 -17.57 32.87 29.63
C GLN A 610 -17.26 33.23 28.17
N GLN A 611 -16.86 32.27 27.33
CA GLN A 611 -16.51 32.55 25.94
C GLN A 611 -17.78 32.67 25.07
N SER A 612 -17.72 33.53 24.05
CA SER A 612 -18.79 33.65 23.05
C SER A 612 -18.70 32.50 22.03
N LEU A 613 -19.86 32.00 21.59
CA LEU A 613 -19.98 30.82 20.72
C LEU A 613 -19.18 30.93 19.41
N LEU A 614 -19.35 32.02 18.65
CA LEU A 614 -18.71 32.14 17.33
C LEU A 614 -17.17 32.15 17.39
N PRO A 615 -16.50 32.97 18.22
CA PRO A 615 -15.05 32.91 18.39
C PRO A 615 -14.54 31.53 18.83
N TRP A 616 -15.32 30.81 19.65
CA TRP A 616 -14.98 29.46 20.08
C TRP A 616 -15.04 28.45 18.92
N LEU A 617 -16.09 28.48 18.09
CA LEU A 617 -16.19 27.65 16.89
C LEU A 617 -15.07 27.94 15.88
N GLN A 618 -14.67 29.21 15.74
CA GLN A 618 -13.54 29.60 14.88
C GLN A 618 -12.21 29.03 15.40
N HIS A 619 -12.01 29.04 16.72
CA HIS A 619 -10.84 28.42 17.34
C HIS A 619 -10.82 26.90 17.11
N LEU A 620 -11.96 26.23 17.27
CA LEU A 620 -12.10 24.79 16.99
C LEU A 620 -11.77 24.46 15.52
N GLN A 621 -12.25 25.26 14.57
CA GLN A 621 -11.92 25.09 13.15
C GLN A 621 -10.41 25.22 12.91
N THR A 622 -9.75 26.22 13.50
CA THR A 622 -8.30 26.40 13.38
C THR A 622 -7.54 25.18 13.92
N GLN A 623 -7.91 24.69 15.11
CA GLN A 623 -7.32 23.49 15.69
C GLN A 623 -7.50 22.26 14.80
N GLN A 624 -8.69 22.07 14.21
CA GLN A 624 -8.97 20.98 13.28
C GLN A 624 -8.12 21.08 12.01
N VAL A 625 -7.89 22.28 11.47
CA VAL A 625 -7.03 22.50 10.30
C VAL A 625 -5.57 22.19 10.62
N GLU A 626 -5.08 22.57 11.79
CA GLU A 626 -3.72 22.24 12.25
C GLU A 626 -3.55 20.72 12.43
N ALA A 627 -4.50 20.05 13.09
CA ALA A 627 -4.45 18.61 13.33
C ALA A 627 -4.43 17.80 12.02
N ARG A 628 -5.06 18.29 10.95
CA ARG A 628 -5.07 17.65 9.63
C ARG A 628 -3.69 17.49 9.01
N GLN A 629 -2.71 18.33 9.36
CA GLN A 629 -1.34 18.19 8.86
C GLN A 629 -0.66 16.91 9.38
N TYR A 630 -1.19 16.34 10.46
CA TYR A 630 -0.67 15.15 11.12
C TYR A 630 -1.69 14.01 11.13
N ASP A 631 -2.67 14.02 10.22
CA ASP A 631 -3.74 13.03 10.18
C ASP A 631 -3.29 11.63 9.74
N TYR A 632 -2.05 11.49 9.28
CA TYR A 632 -1.39 10.20 9.05
C TYR A 632 -0.96 9.49 10.35
N THR A 633 -1.06 10.16 11.50
CA THR A 633 -0.54 9.64 12.77
C THR A 633 -1.41 8.49 13.32
N PRO A 634 -0.82 7.34 13.68
CA PRO A 634 -1.53 6.26 14.39
C PRO A 634 -2.16 6.72 15.71
N LEU A 635 -3.46 6.45 15.93
CA LEU A 635 -4.11 6.72 17.22
C LEU A 635 -3.38 6.06 18.41
N ALA A 636 -2.87 4.84 18.23
CA ALA A 636 -2.10 4.14 19.25
C ALA A 636 -0.78 4.86 19.62
N GLN A 637 -0.14 5.53 18.66
CA GLN A 637 1.03 6.36 18.94
C GLN A 637 0.65 7.64 19.65
N ILE A 638 -0.42 8.32 19.20
CA ILE A 638 -0.95 9.52 19.87
C ILE A 638 -1.28 9.22 21.34
N GLN A 639 -1.93 8.09 21.62
CA GLN A 639 -2.20 7.63 22.98
C GLN A 639 -0.90 7.39 23.76
N GLY A 640 0.11 6.78 23.14
CA GLY A 640 1.43 6.58 23.75
C GLY A 640 2.20 7.88 24.04
N TRP A 641 1.91 8.96 23.33
CA TRP A 641 2.48 10.29 23.54
C TRP A 641 1.70 11.16 24.52
N SER A 642 0.47 10.78 24.83
CA SER A 642 -0.38 11.46 25.82
C SER A 642 0.07 11.21 27.27
N GLU A 643 -0.44 12.00 28.20
CA GLU A 643 -0.24 11.80 29.65
C GLU A 643 -1.29 10.85 30.26
N VAL A 644 -2.16 10.24 29.43
CA VAL A 644 -3.14 9.24 29.87
C VAL A 644 -2.42 7.93 30.21
N PRO A 645 -2.69 7.31 31.38
CA PRO A 645 -2.06 6.05 31.76
C PRO A 645 -2.28 4.93 30.75
N ARG A 646 -1.26 4.08 30.56
CA ARG A 646 -1.37 2.90 29.69
C ARG A 646 -2.51 1.98 30.14
N GLY A 647 -3.26 1.47 29.18
CA GLY A 647 -4.42 0.59 29.43
C GLY A 647 -5.75 1.35 29.63
N ILE A 648 -5.71 2.68 29.72
CA ILE A 648 -6.91 3.54 29.73
C ILE A 648 -7.07 4.13 28.32
N PRO A 649 -8.26 4.04 27.68
CA PRO A 649 -8.50 4.65 26.37
C PRO A 649 -8.38 6.17 26.45
N LEU A 650 -7.93 6.81 25.35
CA LEU A 650 -7.80 8.27 25.28
C LEU A 650 -9.17 8.96 25.28
N PHE A 651 -10.17 8.32 24.68
CA PHE A 651 -11.56 8.74 24.64
C PHE A 651 -12.48 7.53 24.49
N GLU A 652 -13.74 7.68 24.90
CA GLU A 652 -14.75 6.61 24.84
C GLU A 652 -15.85 6.89 23.81
N THR A 653 -15.84 8.08 23.20
CA THR A 653 -16.88 8.49 22.25
C THR A 653 -16.29 8.89 20.91
N LEU A 654 -17.02 8.61 19.83
CA LEU A 654 -16.61 8.91 18.46
C LEU A 654 -17.59 9.87 17.78
N ALA A 655 -17.08 10.83 17.03
CA ALA A 655 -17.85 11.69 16.14
C ALA A 655 -17.42 11.47 14.68
N VAL A 656 -18.36 11.04 13.85
CA VAL A 656 -18.14 10.76 12.43
C VAL A 656 -18.94 11.77 11.62
N PHE A 657 -18.29 12.46 10.69
CA PHE A 657 -18.96 13.32 9.72
C PHE A 657 -18.79 12.74 8.33
N GLU A 658 -19.88 12.21 7.78
CA GLU A 658 -19.92 11.59 6.48
C GLU A 658 -20.36 12.63 5.44
N ASN A 659 -19.41 13.01 4.58
CA ASN A 659 -19.65 13.89 3.45
C ASN A 659 -19.14 13.19 2.18
N TYR A 660 -19.86 12.15 1.80
CA TYR A 660 -19.55 11.37 0.62
C TYR A 660 -20.15 12.03 -0.63
N PRO A 661 -19.56 11.83 -1.82
CA PRO A 661 -20.22 12.20 -3.07
C PRO A 661 -21.60 11.53 -3.12
N ASP A 662 -22.60 12.23 -3.69
CA ASP A 662 -24.00 11.79 -3.75
C ASP A 662 -24.11 10.29 -4.01
N GLU A 663 -24.90 9.57 -3.19
CA GLU A 663 -25.01 8.11 -3.29
C GLU A 663 -25.35 7.70 -4.74
N PRO A 664 -24.46 6.97 -5.43
CA PRO A 664 -24.63 6.66 -6.85
C PRO A 664 -25.82 5.73 -7.11
N PHE A 665 -26.44 5.19 -6.06
CA PHE A 665 -27.71 4.47 -6.11
C PHE A 665 -28.85 5.31 -6.71
N LEU A 666 -28.71 6.63 -6.77
CA LEU A 666 -29.74 7.56 -7.26
C LEU A 666 -29.58 7.96 -8.73
N GLN A 667 -28.69 7.33 -9.51
CA GLN A 667 -28.61 7.65 -10.95
C GLN A 667 -29.83 7.11 -11.73
N GLU A 668 -30.66 8.04 -12.22
CA GLU A 668 -31.88 7.80 -13.03
C GLU A 668 -31.62 7.18 -14.44
N ASN A 669 -30.38 6.78 -14.76
CA ASN A 669 -29.96 6.44 -16.14
C ASN A 669 -29.73 4.92 -16.39
N SER A 670 -30.33 4.04 -15.60
CA SER A 670 -30.33 2.60 -15.86
C SER A 670 -31.75 2.02 -15.81
N ASP A 671 -32.00 0.94 -16.54
CA ASP A 671 -33.26 0.18 -16.50
C ASP A 671 -33.57 -0.42 -15.11
N LEU A 672 -32.63 -0.31 -14.17
CA LEU A 672 -32.76 -0.67 -12.76
C LEU A 672 -32.86 0.57 -11.89
N GLU A 673 -33.91 0.64 -11.08
CA GLU A 673 -34.05 1.65 -10.03
C GLU A 673 -33.60 1.05 -8.69
N ILE A 674 -32.76 1.78 -7.95
CA ILE A 674 -32.26 1.34 -6.65
C ILE A 674 -32.92 2.14 -5.54
N ARG A 675 -33.51 1.47 -4.56
CA ARG A 675 -34.13 2.11 -3.39
C ARG A 675 -33.73 1.42 -2.09
N ASP A 676 -34.14 2.03 -0.99
CA ASP A 676 -34.06 1.44 0.36
C ASP A 676 -32.66 1.00 0.77
N ALA A 677 -31.63 1.72 0.32
CA ALA A 677 -30.24 1.44 0.70
C ALA A 677 -30.06 1.63 2.21
N ARG A 678 -29.59 0.58 2.89
CA ARG A 678 -29.30 0.58 4.33
C ARG A 678 -27.98 -0.11 4.57
N THR A 679 -27.06 0.59 5.24
CA THR A 679 -25.77 0.02 5.64
C THR A 679 -25.70 -0.09 7.14
N ALA A 680 -25.64 -1.32 7.64
CA ALA A 680 -25.31 -1.60 9.03
C ALA A 680 -23.79 -1.69 9.16
N LEU A 681 -23.22 -0.80 9.98
CA LEU A 681 -21.81 -0.83 10.37
C LEU A 681 -21.73 -0.63 11.88
N ARG A 682 -21.10 -1.57 12.58
CA ARG A 682 -20.82 -1.43 14.01
C ARG A 682 -19.35 -1.10 14.23
N ASN A 683 -19.11 -0.14 15.11
CA ASN A 683 -17.78 0.14 15.63
C ASN A 683 -17.69 -0.28 17.11
N HIS A 684 -16.47 -0.26 17.66
CA HIS A 684 -16.20 -0.73 19.02
C HIS A 684 -16.35 0.36 20.09
N TYR A 685 -16.80 1.57 19.73
CA TYR A 685 -16.96 2.68 20.68
C TYR A 685 -18.35 2.65 21.33
N PRO A 686 -18.44 2.76 22.67
CA PRO A 686 -19.71 2.70 23.41
C PRO A 686 -20.78 3.70 22.97
N LEU A 687 -20.35 4.88 22.49
CA LEU A 687 -21.24 5.89 21.93
C LEU A 687 -20.59 6.55 20.73
N THR A 688 -21.29 6.53 19.60
CA THR A 688 -20.88 7.20 18.38
C THR A 688 -21.97 8.11 17.89
N ILE A 689 -21.61 9.33 17.50
CA ILE A 689 -22.48 10.20 16.70
C ILE A 689 -22.01 10.15 15.25
N ARG A 690 -22.94 10.00 14.31
CA ARG A 690 -22.68 10.07 12.88
C ARG A 690 -23.56 11.14 12.28
N ALA A 691 -22.96 12.08 11.57
CA ALA A 691 -23.64 13.17 10.90
C ALA A 691 -23.47 13.03 9.38
N THR A 692 -24.57 13.05 8.65
CA THR A 692 -24.58 12.94 7.18
C THR A 692 -25.28 14.15 6.60
N LEU A 693 -24.62 14.83 5.65
CA LEU A 693 -25.15 16.03 5.01
C LEU A 693 -25.72 15.70 3.63
N GLY A 694 -27.05 15.72 3.49
CA GLY A 694 -27.74 15.72 2.20
C GLY A 694 -28.63 16.96 2.04
N SER A 695 -29.82 16.80 1.45
CA SER A 695 -30.85 17.87 1.46
C SER A 695 -31.32 18.25 2.87
N LYS A 696 -31.09 17.35 3.83
CA LYS A 696 -31.29 17.53 5.26
C LYS A 696 -30.03 17.03 5.98
N LEU A 697 -29.71 17.64 7.11
CA LEU A 697 -28.68 17.13 8.01
C LEU A 697 -29.30 16.03 8.87
N SER A 698 -28.84 14.80 8.69
CA SER A 698 -29.23 13.65 9.49
C SER A 698 -28.16 13.35 10.53
N LEU A 699 -28.59 13.03 11.74
CA LEU A 699 -27.73 12.66 12.86
C LEU A 699 -28.19 11.29 13.37
N LEU A 700 -27.25 10.34 13.41
CA LEU A 700 -27.45 9.02 13.96
C LEU A 700 -26.64 8.90 15.26
N VAL A 701 -27.33 8.64 16.36
CA VAL A 701 -26.70 8.31 17.64
C VAL A 701 -26.71 6.80 17.80
N MET A 702 -25.53 6.21 17.92
CA MET A 702 -25.31 4.79 18.04
C MET A 702 -24.75 4.47 19.42
N CYS A 703 -25.36 3.56 20.17
CA CYS A 703 -24.93 3.22 21.52
C CYS A 703 -25.01 1.73 21.85
N ASP A 704 -24.07 1.27 22.68
CA ASP A 704 -24.10 -0.06 23.28
C ASP A 704 -25.14 -0.09 24.41
N SER A 705 -26.16 -0.93 24.28
CA SER A 705 -27.23 -1.06 25.26
C SER A 705 -27.60 -2.53 25.44
N PRO A 706 -26.95 -3.26 26.36
CA PRO A 706 -27.27 -4.66 26.62
C PRO A 706 -28.74 -4.81 27.04
N ARG A 707 -29.51 -5.60 26.27
CA ARG A 707 -30.98 -5.72 26.44
C ARG A 707 -31.31 -6.25 27.83
N GLY A 708 -32.39 -5.70 28.41
CA GLY A 708 -32.94 -6.21 29.68
C GLY A 708 -32.14 -5.83 30.92
N THR A 709 -31.18 -4.89 30.80
CA THR A 709 -30.42 -4.36 31.94
C THR A 709 -30.81 -2.92 32.25
N ALA A 710 -30.86 -2.56 33.53
CA ALA A 710 -31.10 -1.17 33.94
C ALA A 710 -30.04 -0.18 33.39
N LYS A 711 -28.82 -0.67 33.15
CA LYS A 711 -27.74 0.07 32.48
C LYS A 711 -28.09 0.32 31.00
N GLY A 712 -28.54 -0.70 30.28
CA GLY A 712 -28.95 -0.60 28.87
C GLY A 712 -30.14 0.33 28.64
N ASP A 713 -31.17 0.26 29.49
CA ASP A 713 -32.33 1.16 29.38
C ASP A 713 -31.96 2.62 29.66
N ARG A 714 -31.03 2.87 30.60
CA ARG A 714 -30.52 4.21 30.89
C ARG A 714 -29.68 4.77 29.74
N THR A 715 -28.79 3.98 29.16
CA THR A 715 -28.00 4.40 27.98
C THR A 715 -28.90 4.78 26.80
N ARG A 716 -29.99 4.05 26.55
CA ARG A 716 -30.99 4.41 25.51
C ARG A 716 -31.66 5.74 25.80
N ILE A 717 -32.06 5.98 27.05
CA ILE A 717 -32.69 7.24 27.46
C ILE A 717 -31.71 8.40 27.27
N ASP A 718 -30.45 8.23 27.66
CA ASP A 718 -29.44 9.27 27.52
C ASP A 718 -29.09 9.51 26.03
N ALA A 719 -29.01 8.47 25.20
CA ALA A 719 -28.84 8.60 23.75
C ALA A 719 -30.01 9.35 23.08
N ALA A 720 -31.26 9.05 23.47
CA ALA A 720 -32.44 9.76 22.96
C ALA A 720 -32.47 11.23 23.39
N ARG A 721 -32.02 11.54 24.61
CA ARG A 721 -31.87 12.93 25.07
C ARG A 721 -30.78 13.65 24.30
N ILE A 722 -29.63 13.02 24.08
CA ILE A 722 -28.52 13.57 23.28
C ILE A 722 -29.00 13.91 21.87
N ALA A 723 -29.72 13.01 21.19
CA ALA A 723 -30.27 13.25 19.86
C ALA A 723 -31.20 14.47 19.83
N LYS A 724 -32.08 14.60 20.82
CA LYS A 724 -33.00 15.76 20.95
C LYS A 724 -32.27 17.07 21.29
N HIS A 725 -31.21 16.99 22.11
CA HIS A 725 -30.39 18.16 22.41
C HIS A 725 -29.65 18.64 21.16
N PHE A 726 -29.17 17.75 20.30
CA PHE A 726 -28.61 18.13 19.00
C PHE A 726 -29.61 18.87 18.12
N GLU A 727 -30.86 18.36 18.02
CA GLU A 727 -31.93 19.02 17.27
C GLU A 727 -32.22 20.44 17.77
N THR A 728 -31.96 20.71 19.05
CA THR A 728 -32.21 22.02 19.67
C THR A 728 -30.99 22.95 19.57
N LEU A 729 -29.79 22.41 19.80
CA LEU A 729 -28.54 23.17 19.92
C LEU A 729 -28.04 23.69 18.57
N LEU A 730 -28.09 22.87 17.51
CA LEU A 730 -27.62 23.29 16.19
C LEU A 730 -28.39 24.50 15.63
N PRO A 731 -29.74 24.57 15.68
CA PRO A 731 -30.46 25.78 15.30
C PRO A 731 -30.07 27.02 16.13
N GLN A 732 -29.80 26.85 17.42
CA GLN A 732 -29.41 27.95 18.30
C GLN A 732 -28.07 28.59 17.89
N PHE A 733 -27.14 27.82 17.32
CA PHE A 733 -25.88 28.36 16.81
C PHE A 733 -26.10 29.46 15.76
N VAL A 734 -27.13 29.31 14.93
CA VAL A 734 -27.50 30.29 13.90
C VAL A 734 -28.28 31.46 14.50
N GLN A 735 -29.18 31.19 15.45
CA GLN A 735 -30.06 32.21 16.03
C GLN A 735 -29.32 33.13 17.02
N GLN A 736 -28.31 32.61 17.69
CA GLN A 736 -27.63 33.27 18.81
C GLN A 736 -26.10 33.11 18.76
N PRO A 737 -25.42 33.54 17.68
CA PRO A 737 -23.98 33.30 17.48
C PRO A 737 -23.06 34.03 18.48
N HIS A 738 -23.59 34.99 19.23
CA HIS A 738 -22.84 35.80 20.18
C HIS A 738 -23.11 35.45 21.64
N THR A 739 -24.00 34.50 21.92
CA THR A 739 -24.32 34.05 23.28
C THR A 739 -23.10 33.36 23.93
N GLN A 740 -23.02 33.44 25.25
CA GLN A 740 -21.98 32.76 26.04
C GLN A 740 -22.26 31.27 26.12
N LEU A 741 -21.23 30.42 26.09
CA LEU A 741 -21.39 28.96 26.09
C LEU A 741 -22.16 28.38 27.30
N SER A 742 -22.24 29.12 28.40
CA SER A 742 -22.98 28.73 29.62
C SER A 742 -24.48 29.07 29.61
N THR A 743 -24.95 29.84 28.63
CA THR A 743 -26.32 30.34 28.50
C THR A 743 -27.01 29.67 27.33
#